data_AF-A0A7C1S5T4-F1
#
_entry.id   AF-A0A7C1S5T4-F1
#
_cell.length_a   1.000
_cell.length_b   1.000
_cell.length_c   1.000
_cell.angle_alpha   90.00
_cell.angle_beta   90.00
_cell.angle_gamma   90.00
#
_symmetry.space_group_name_H-M   'P 1'
#
loop_
_entity.id
_entity.type
_entity.pdbx_description
1 polymer ?
#
loop_
_entity_poly.entity_id
_entity_poly.type
_entity_poly.pdbx_seq_one_letter_code
_entity_poly.pdbx_strand_id
1 'polypeptide(L)'
;EVKTLGEAKKILEHIKTLLPHEEPSQKLWLPYLGDVLDSGIATLLAEEIIVAIRYLYGTEPQDGCEGFFTDTIMRSLGIQLVDGRMPGFAAILGAAPDNQTALDIIRQLQERNILIFVGSQTAGRSIIDQLKEEDVQMGWDNYIVPYGRDTISAVYSLNWAIRSALTFGGLKPGQARKNLLYCKERVFAFGLTLGLVDDEKFATGAGAIAMGFPIIADTDIPEIHPTGVTLYEALVKELDYKKIVPRCIEVRGVKVKVANIPVPVLFGAAFEGERVRKEQLFAEFGGKFSLAFEYLKSGDSDKINDGEVEVIGPDIDNLPSQSKSRSMPLAIVVEVAGRKMQKDFEPILERQIHHYINCAMGLMHVGQRDMNWIRINKEAAKKGFKLEHIGVILHAKLHEEYSAIVDKVSVKLYTKQEDVERLITEAKSAYEERDERISGMTDESIDKFFSCTLCQSFAPNHVCVITPERLGLCGAYSWLDAKASYEIMPSGPNQPIEKGNAIDERLGQWKNVNDFFDSKSNKTINQVSMYSIMDSPQTSCGCFECIVAIIPEANGVMIVHRDYSGMTPSGMNFTTLAGSVGGGVQTPGFLGVGKLYTISKKFISAEGGLPRLVWMPKELKEMLSEKLKKRSEDIGMPDLIDKIADETVATTSDDLLVHLEKVKHPALTLDPLM
;
A
#
# COMPACT_ATOMS: atom_id res chain seq x y z
N GLU A 1 14.97 -28.56 10.98
CA GLU A 1 14.08 -28.29 9.83
C GLU A 1 13.34 -29.57 9.54
N VAL A 2 12.00 -29.52 9.46
CA VAL A 2 11.15 -30.68 9.17
C VAL A 2 10.78 -30.61 7.69
N LYS A 3 11.15 -31.63 6.91
CA LYS A 3 10.86 -31.73 5.47
C LYS A 3 9.93 -32.90 5.15
N THR A 4 9.78 -33.85 6.07
CA THR A 4 8.97 -35.06 5.91
C THR A 4 8.12 -35.35 7.14
N LEU A 5 7.00 -36.07 6.97
CA LEU A 5 6.16 -36.51 8.10
C LEU A 5 6.93 -37.42 9.09
N GLY A 6 7.90 -38.19 8.59
CA GLY A 6 8.76 -39.01 9.45
C GLY A 6 9.60 -38.18 10.42
N GLU A 7 10.00 -36.97 10.04
CA GLU A 7 10.73 -36.04 10.90
C GLU A 7 9.82 -35.36 11.91
N ALA A 8 8.56 -35.08 11.57
CA ALA A 8 7.56 -34.56 12.50
C ALA A 8 7.34 -35.49 13.71
N LYS A 9 7.49 -36.81 13.53
CA LYS A 9 7.42 -37.78 14.64
C LYS A 9 8.44 -37.50 15.75
N LYS A 10 9.64 -37.01 15.42
CA LYS A 10 10.65 -36.64 16.42
C LYS A 10 10.19 -35.47 17.28
N ILE A 11 9.47 -34.53 16.68
CA ILE A 11 8.88 -33.39 17.39
C ILE A 11 7.73 -33.85 18.29
N LEU A 12 6.89 -34.77 17.82
CA LEU A 12 5.84 -35.39 18.66
C LEU A 12 6.40 -36.09 19.91
N GLU A 13 7.54 -36.79 19.79
CA GLU A 13 8.17 -37.37 20.97
C GLU A 13 8.73 -36.30 21.92
N HIS A 14 9.25 -35.19 21.40
CA HIS A 14 9.65 -34.06 22.24
C HIS A 14 8.46 -33.37 22.92
N ILE A 15 7.33 -33.19 22.23
CA ILE A 15 6.09 -32.64 22.80
C ILE A 15 5.69 -33.43 24.05
N LYS A 16 5.74 -34.77 24.01
CA LYS A 16 5.42 -35.61 25.18
C LYS A 16 6.36 -35.37 26.37
N THR A 17 7.60 -34.93 26.14
CA THR A 17 8.55 -34.61 27.22
C THR A 17 8.28 -33.27 27.89
N LEU A 18 7.49 -32.39 27.26
CA LEU A 18 7.11 -31.09 27.80
C LEU A 18 5.80 -31.15 28.62
N LEU A 19 5.01 -32.21 28.44
CA LEU A 19 3.77 -32.38 29.17
C LEU A 19 4.06 -32.84 30.61
N PRO A 20 3.35 -32.31 31.63
CA PRO A 20 3.51 -32.74 33.00
C PRO A 20 3.19 -34.24 33.14
N HIS A 21 3.97 -34.94 33.96
CA HIS A 21 3.82 -36.38 34.14
C HIS A 21 2.53 -36.77 34.91
N GLU A 22 1.99 -35.86 35.73
CA GLU A 22 0.77 -36.07 36.51
C GLU A 22 -0.05 -34.78 36.58
N GLU A 23 -1.38 -34.90 36.53
CA GLU A 23 -2.28 -33.76 36.79
C GLU A 23 -2.17 -33.33 38.27
N PRO A 24 -2.20 -32.01 38.57
CA PRO A 24 -2.16 -31.54 39.95
C PRO A 24 -3.29 -32.17 40.79
N SER A 25 -2.93 -32.76 41.93
CA SER A 25 -3.92 -33.41 42.80
C SER A 25 -4.96 -32.40 43.31
N GLN A 26 -6.23 -32.79 43.39
CA GLN A 26 -7.27 -31.92 43.96
C GLN A 26 -7.06 -31.58 45.45
N LYS A 27 -6.20 -32.32 46.17
CA LYS A 27 -5.91 -32.10 47.59
C LYS A 27 -4.73 -31.16 47.83
N LEU A 28 -3.79 -31.10 46.88
CA LEU A 28 -2.61 -30.25 46.92
C LEU A 28 -2.44 -29.62 45.53
N TRP A 29 -3.15 -28.52 45.30
CA TRP A 29 -3.07 -27.76 44.06
C TRP A 29 -1.90 -26.78 44.16
N LEU A 30 -0.74 -27.17 43.62
CA LEU A 30 0.44 -26.32 43.48
C LEU A 30 0.49 -25.81 42.03
N PRO A 31 -0.07 -24.62 41.73
CA PRO A 31 -0.08 -24.08 40.36
C PRO A 31 1.33 -23.60 40.00
N TYR A 32 2.16 -24.48 39.44
CA TYR A 32 3.45 -24.11 38.91
C TYR A 32 3.29 -23.58 37.49
N LEU A 33 3.55 -22.28 37.29
CA LEU A 33 3.41 -21.64 35.99
C LEU A 33 4.35 -22.26 34.94
N GLY A 34 5.50 -22.82 35.34
CA GLY A 34 6.44 -23.45 34.40
C GLY A 34 5.82 -24.60 33.61
N ASP A 35 5.10 -25.50 34.28
CA ASP A 35 4.46 -26.66 33.62
C ASP A 35 3.35 -26.22 32.66
N VAL A 36 2.66 -25.12 32.98
CA VAL A 36 1.65 -24.50 32.10
C VAL A 36 2.32 -23.94 30.84
N LEU A 37 3.46 -23.26 30.97
CA LEU A 37 4.18 -22.70 29.82
C LEU A 37 4.80 -23.80 28.95
N ASP A 38 5.36 -24.85 29.54
CA ASP A 38 5.90 -26.00 28.80
C ASP A 38 4.78 -26.73 28.05
N SER A 39 3.61 -26.93 28.68
CA SER A 39 2.41 -27.45 28.04
C SER A 39 1.94 -26.55 26.90
N GLY A 40 1.97 -25.23 27.08
CA GLY A 40 1.67 -24.25 26.04
C GLY A 40 2.59 -24.37 24.82
N ILE A 41 3.91 -24.50 25.03
CA ILE A 41 4.87 -24.73 23.93
C ILE A 41 4.62 -26.08 23.24
N ALA A 42 4.30 -27.13 24.00
CA ALA A 42 3.90 -28.42 23.46
C ALA A 42 2.67 -28.29 22.54
N THR A 43 1.67 -27.51 22.97
CA THR A 43 0.47 -27.20 22.17
C THR A 43 0.84 -26.51 20.86
N LEU A 44 1.63 -25.42 20.88
CA LEU A 44 2.00 -24.71 19.66
C LEU A 44 2.74 -25.61 18.66
N LEU A 45 3.64 -26.48 19.14
CA LEU A 45 4.34 -27.45 18.30
C LEU A 45 3.37 -28.49 17.71
N ALA A 46 2.37 -28.93 18.47
CA ALA A 46 1.36 -29.86 18.00
C ALA A 46 0.44 -29.19 16.96
N GLU A 47 -0.01 -27.97 17.21
CA GLU A 47 -0.82 -27.17 16.29
C GLU A 47 -0.09 -26.95 14.96
N GLU A 48 1.19 -26.58 14.97
CA GLU A 48 2.00 -26.39 13.76
C GLU A 48 2.09 -27.70 12.93
N ILE A 49 2.20 -28.86 13.59
CA ILE A 49 2.17 -30.17 12.91
C ILE A 49 0.79 -30.44 12.32
N ILE A 50 -0.28 -30.16 13.08
CA ILE A 50 -1.66 -30.38 12.63
C ILE A 50 -1.95 -29.53 11.39
N VAL A 51 -1.65 -28.23 11.41
CA VAL A 51 -1.89 -27.35 10.26
C VAL A 51 -1.02 -27.73 9.06
N ALA A 52 0.23 -28.16 9.26
CA ALA A 52 1.06 -28.68 8.18
C ALA A 52 0.45 -29.93 7.52
N ILE A 53 -0.14 -30.84 8.30
CA ILE A 53 -0.85 -32.02 7.77
C ILE A 53 -2.13 -31.59 7.03
N ARG A 54 -2.86 -30.61 7.56
CA ARG A 54 -4.05 -30.07 6.89
C ARG A 54 -3.73 -29.50 5.50
N TYR A 55 -2.59 -28.82 5.33
CA TYR A 55 -2.12 -28.39 4.01
C TYR A 55 -1.84 -29.57 3.07
N LEU A 56 -1.28 -30.68 3.57
CA LEU A 56 -1.09 -31.90 2.77
C LEU A 56 -2.41 -32.54 2.33
N TYR A 57 -3.46 -32.41 3.15
CA TYR A 57 -4.80 -32.90 2.84
C TYR A 57 -5.66 -31.90 2.06
N GLY A 58 -5.15 -30.70 1.77
CA GLY A 58 -5.89 -29.66 1.06
C GLY A 58 -7.09 -29.12 1.84
N THR A 59 -7.06 -29.19 3.18
CA THR A 59 -8.12 -28.62 4.04
C THR A 59 -7.80 -27.21 4.52
N GLU A 60 -6.66 -26.66 4.09
CA GLU A 60 -6.22 -25.29 4.34
C GLU A 60 -5.92 -24.59 3.00
N PRO A 61 -6.18 -23.28 2.86
CA PRO A 61 -6.81 -22.43 3.87
C PRO A 61 -8.29 -22.78 4.08
N GLN A 62 -8.77 -22.56 5.30
CA GLN A 62 -10.20 -22.73 5.62
C GLN A 62 -11.05 -21.68 4.91
N ASP A 63 -12.35 -21.95 4.75
CA ASP A 63 -13.25 -21.08 3.97
C ASP A 63 -13.25 -19.63 4.46
N GLY A 64 -13.00 -18.71 3.52
CA GLY A 64 -12.91 -17.28 3.75
C GLY A 64 -11.75 -16.85 4.65
N CYS A 65 -10.68 -17.66 4.75
CA CYS A 65 -9.48 -17.38 5.54
C CYS A 65 -8.21 -17.40 4.66
N GLU A 66 -7.15 -16.77 5.15
CA GLU A 66 -5.84 -16.72 4.50
C GLU A 66 -4.99 -17.98 4.80
N GLY A 67 -5.20 -18.59 5.97
CA GLY A 67 -4.37 -19.69 6.46
C GLY A 67 -2.96 -19.23 6.83
N PHE A 68 -1.94 -19.98 6.41
CA PHE A 68 -0.54 -19.69 6.66
C PHE A 68 -0.07 -18.39 6.02
N PHE A 69 0.42 -17.47 6.85
CA PHE A 69 0.98 -16.20 6.40
C PHE A 69 2.37 -16.41 5.80
N THR A 70 2.54 -16.09 4.51
CA THR A 70 3.82 -16.33 3.82
C THR A 70 4.92 -15.37 4.26
N ASP A 71 6.18 -15.78 4.07
CA ASP A 71 7.34 -14.91 4.34
C ASP A 71 7.34 -13.63 3.50
N THR A 72 6.78 -13.67 2.28
CA THR A 72 6.64 -12.49 1.42
C THR A 72 5.77 -11.43 2.08
N ILE A 73 4.63 -11.83 2.62
CA ILE A 73 3.72 -10.92 3.33
C ILE A 73 4.37 -10.39 4.61
N MET A 74 5.05 -11.27 5.36
CA MET A 74 5.79 -10.87 6.55
C MET A 74 6.85 -9.82 6.24
N ARG A 75 7.61 -9.94 5.14
CA ARG A 75 8.61 -8.94 4.76
C ARG A 75 7.99 -7.61 4.33
N SER A 76 6.87 -7.67 3.60
CA SER A 76 6.10 -6.48 3.21
C SER A 76 5.68 -5.64 4.42
N LEU A 77 5.00 -6.27 5.38
CA LEU A 77 4.41 -5.57 6.52
C LEU A 77 5.37 -5.41 7.69
N GLY A 78 6.38 -6.27 7.81
CA GLY A 78 7.34 -6.21 8.90
C GLY A 78 8.22 -4.96 8.86
N ILE A 79 8.35 -4.29 7.71
CA ILE A 79 8.95 -2.95 7.65
C ILE A 79 8.12 -1.96 8.49
N GLN A 80 6.79 -2.03 8.42
CA GLN A 80 5.88 -1.16 9.19
C GLN A 80 5.95 -1.47 10.69
N LEU A 81 6.23 -2.73 11.09
CA LEU A 81 6.54 -3.06 12.48
C LEU A 81 7.85 -2.40 12.95
N VAL A 82 8.86 -2.40 12.09
CA VAL A 82 10.21 -1.92 12.44
C VAL A 82 10.28 -0.40 12.47
N ASP A 83 9.62 0.28 11.53
CA ASP A 83 9.57 1.75 11.46
C ASP A 83 8.50 2.37 12.39
N GLY A 84 7.63 1.53 12.98
CA GLY A 84 6.66 1.92 13.99
C GLY A 84 5.33 2.45 13.45
N ARG A 85 5.10 2.43 12.12
CA ARG A 85 3.79 2.72 11.52
C ARG A 85 2.72 1.71 11.93
N MET A 86 3.13 0.47 12.13
CA MET A 86 2.31 -0.60 12.69
C MET A 86 2.88 -0.97 14.07
N PRO A 87 2.32 -0.45 15.18
CA PRO A 87 2.94 -0.57 16.49
C PRO A 87 2.91 -2.00 17.06
N GLY A 88 2.11 -2.91 16.49
CA GLY A 88 1.95 -4.27 16.97
C GLY A 88 0.80 -4.99 16.27
N PHE A 89 0.40 -6.16 16.79
CA PHE A 89 -0.76 -6.90 16.29
C PHE A 89 -1.62 -7.50 17.41
N ALA A 90 -2.90 -7.69 17.11
CA ALA A 90 -3.88 -8.37 17.96
C ALA A 90 -4.27 -9.70 17.31
N ALA A 91 -4.28 -10.80 18.07
CA ALA A 91 -4.90 -12.05 17.65
C ALA A 91 -6.25 -12.19 18.36
N ILE A 92 -7.36 -12.05 17.63
CA ILE A 92 -8.72 -12.15 18.16
C ILE A 92 -9.26 -13.55 17.91
N LEU A 93 -9.69 -14.22 18.97
CA LEU A 93 -10.22 -15.58 18.94
C LEU A 93 -11.68 -15.61 19.40
N GLY A 94 -12.58 -16.16 18.57
CA GLY A 94 -13.99 -16.35 18.93
C GLY A 94 -14.91 -15.28 18.35
N ALA A 95 -15.95 -14.90 19.09
CA ALA A 95 -16.98 -13.96 18.62
C ALA A 95 -17.43 -13.04 19.75
N ALA A 96 -17.63 -11.76 19.42
CA ALA A 96 -18.21 -10.77 20.31
C ALA A 96 -19.70 -11.10 20.58
N PRO A 97 -20.32 -10.56 21.65
CA PRO A 97 -21.74 -10.81 21.95
C PRO A 97 -22.69 -10.38 20.81
N ASP A 98 -22.31 -9.36 20.04
CA ASP A 98 -23.07 -8.84 18.91
C ASP A 98 -22.14 -8.19 17.87
N ASN A 99 -22.68 -7.91 16.67
CA ASN A 99 -21.91 -7.36 15.56
C ASN A 99 -21.40 -5.94 15.83
N GLN A 100 -22.17 -5.10 16.53
CA GLN A 100 -21.75 -3.73 16.83
C GLN A 100 -20.54 -3.73 17.75
N THR A 101 -20.55 -4.58 18.78
CA THR A 101 -19.40 -4.77 19.68
C THR A 101 -18.17 -5.25 18.91
N ALA A 102 -18.33 -6.21 17.98
CA ALA A 102 -17.24 -6.66 17.12
C ALA A 102 -16.66 -5.51 16.27
N LEU A 103 -17.52 -4.71 15.63
CA LEU A 103 -17.11 -3.54 14.85
C LEU A 103 -16.35 -2.53 15.71
N ASP A 104 -16.87 -2.19 16.88
CA ASP A 104 -16.27 -1.19 17.76
C ASP A 104 -14.86 -1.60 18.22
N ILE A 105 -14.65 -2.90 18.51
CA ILE A 105 -13.32 -3.44 18.84
C ILE A 105 -12.37 -3.30 17.66
N ILE A 106 -12.77 -3.75 16.47
CA ILE A 106 -11.93 -3.74 15.27
C ILE A 106 -11.56 -2.31 14.88
N ARG A 107 -12.53 -1.39 14.88
CA ARG A 107 -12.30 0.02 14.54
C ARG A 107 -11.35 0.71 15.50
N GLN A 108 -11.48 0.50 16.81
CA GLN A 108 -10.55 1.05 17.80
C GLN A 108 -9.11 0.51 17.61
N LEU A 109 -8.95 -0.74 17.19
CA LEU A 109 -7.63 -1.29 16.88
C LEU A 109 -7.05 -0.69 15.59
N GLN A 110 -7.86 -0.51 14.54
CA GLN A 110 -7.45 0.13 13.28
C GLN A 110 -7.05 1.61 13.45
N GLU A 111 -7.79 2.39 14.27
CA GLU A 111 -7.40 3.77 14.64
C GLU A 111 -6.00 3.87 15.26
N ARG A 112 -5.57 2.78 15.89
CA ARG A 112 -4.25 2.65 16.54
C ARG A 112 -3.22 1.99 15.61
N ASN A 113 -3.57 1.78 14.35
CA ASN A 113 -2.78 1.10 13.31
C ASN A 113 -2.33 -0.32 13.70
N ILE A 114 -3.10 -1.01 14.56
CA ILE A 114 -2.76 -2.36 15.00
C ILE A 114 -3.24 -3.36 13.94
N LEU A 115 -2.36 -4.27 13.52
CA LEU A 115 -2.73 -5.39 12.66
C LEU A 115 -3.60 -6.38 13.43
N ILE A 116 -4.69 -6.85 12.83
CA ILE A 116 -5.70 -7.65 13.51
C ILE A 116 -5.83 -9.00 12.82
N PHE A 117 -5.31 -10.04 13.44
CA PHE A 117 -5.59 -11.42 13.05
C PHE A 117 -6.90 -11.84 13.68
N VAL A 118 -7.88 -12.26 12.87
CA VAL A 118 -9.22 -12.65 13.33
C VAL A 118 -9.51 -14.11 13.00
N GLY A 119 -10.15 -14.84 13.92
CA GLY A 119 -10.47 -16.24 13.68
C GLY A 119 -11.01 -16.96 14.91
N SER A 120 -10.93 -18.28 14.88
CA SER A 120 -11.57 -19.15 15.88
C SER A 120 -13.09 -18.93 15.96
N GLN A 121 -13.76 -19.71 16.80
CA GLN A 121 -15.20 -19.58 17.04
C GLN A 121 -15.54 -19.75 18.52
N THR A 122 -16.70 -19.20 18.89
CA THR A 122 -17.38 -19.50 20.13
C THR A 122 -18.83 -19.83 19.79
N ALA A 123 -19.32 -20.98 20.27
CA ALA A 123 -20.70 -21.44 20.01
C ALA A 123 -21.10 -21.45 18.51
N GLY A 124 -20.17 -21.84 17.63
CA GLY A 124 -20.42 -21.95 16.19
C GLY A 124 -20.31 -20.64 15.40
N ARG A 125 -19.94 -19.53 16.05
CA ARG A 125 -19.83 -18.20 15.43
C ARG A 125 -18.44 -17.63 15.60
N SER A 126 -17.93 -16.97 14.55
CA SER A 126 -16.65 -16.26 14.55
C SER A 126 -16.87 -14.77 14.37
N ILE A 127 -15.94 -13.96 14.87
CA ILE A 127 -15.86 -12.53 14.55
C ILE A 127 -15.75 -12.30 13.03
N ILE A 128 -15.19 -13.25 12.28
CA ILE A 128 -15.16 -13.20 10.81
C ILE A 128 -16.58 -13.11 10.24
N ASP A 129 -17.54 -13.87 10.80
CA ASP A 129 -18.93 -13.86 10.34
C ASP A 129 -19.61 -12.55 10.69
N GLN A 130 -19.37 -12.04 11.91
CA GLN A 130 -19.89 -10.74 12.36
C GLN A 130 -19.41 -9.60 11.46
N LEU A 131 -18.14 -9.61 11.03
CA LEU A 131 -17.59 -8.60 10.13
C LEU A 131 -18.11 -8.74 8.69
N LYS A 132 -18.35 -9.97 8.21
CA LYS A 132 -18.98 -10.21 6.91
C LYS A 132 -20.42 -9.72 6.86
N GLU A 133 -21.20 -9.97 7.91
CA GLU A 133 -22.59 -9.52 8.02
C GLU A 133 -22.73 -7.99 7.99
N GLU A 134 -21.69 -7.27 8.42
CA GLU A 134 -21.61 -5.80 8.43
C GLU A 134 -20.88 -5.22 7.19
N ASP A 135 -20.67 -6.04 6.15
CA ASP A 135 -19.99 -5.67 4.90
C ASP A 135 -18.57 -5.06 5.11
N VAL A 136 -17.88 -5.46 6.18
CA VAL A 136 -16.51 -4.99 6.44
C VAL A 136 -15.53 -5.66 5.48
N GLN A 137 -14.78 -4.85 4.74
CA GLN A 137 -13.71 -5.34 3.90
C GLN A 137 -12.54 -5.81 4.76
N MET A 138 -12.30 -7.12 4.74
CA MET A 138 -11.16 -7.77 5.39
C MET A 138 -10.06 -8.05 4.37
N GLY A 139 -8.81 -8.01 4.82
CA GLY A 139 -7.61 -8.26 4.04
C GLY A 139 -6.39 -7.57 4.64
N TRP A 140 -5.23 -7.86 4.07
CA TRP A 140 -3.94 -7.29 4.49
C TRP A 140 -3.91 -5.76 4.38
N ASP A 141 -4.49 -5.19 3.33
CA ASP A 141 -4.51 -3.73 3.08
C ASP A 141 -5.30 -2.96 4.16
N ASN A 142 -6.29 -3.62 4.79
CA ASN A 142 -7.15 -3.03 5.81
C ASN A 142 -6.76 -3.44 7.24
N TYR A 143 -5.66 -4.18 7.39
CA TYR A 143 -5.19 -4.72 8.68
C TYR A 143 -6.15 -5.69 9.38
N ILE A 144 -7.11 -6.30 8.68
CA ILE A 144 -8.02 -7.30 9.25
C ILE A 144 -7.83 -8.61 8.51
N VAL A 145 -7.12 -9.56 9.09
CA VAL A 145 -6.63 -10.75 8.42
C VAL A 145 -7.26 -12.02 9.02
N PRO A 146 -8.20 -12.66 8.31
CA PRO A 146 -8.81 -13.90 8.77
C PRO A 146 -7.82 -15.06 8.73
N TYR A 147 -7.40 -15.60 9.88
CA TYR A 147 -6.36 -16.65 9.95
C TYR A 147 -6.92 -18.07 9.82
N GLY A 148 -8.13 -18.32 10.34
CA GLY A 148 -8.77 -19.64 10.35
C GLY A 148 -10.03 -19.65 11.25
N ARG A 149 -10.88 -20.67 11.10
CA ARG A 149 -12.18 -20.79 11.79
C ARG A 149 -12.08 -21.52 13.13
N ASP A 150 -10.98 -22.22 13.41
CA ASP A 150 -10.74 -22.91 14.69
C ASP A 150 -9.58 -22.29 15.48
N THR A 151 -9.45 -22.72 16.74
CA THR A 151 -8.40 -22.25 17.65
C THR A 151 -7.01 -22.71 17.20
N ILE A 152 -6.89 -23.93 16.64
CA ILE A 152 -5.61 -24.51 16.17
C ILE A 152 -4.95 -23.59 15.13
N SER A 153 -5.73 -23.00 14.22
CA SER A 153 -5.21 -22.05 13.21
C SER A 153 -4.62 -20.76 13.82
N ALA A 154 -4.85 -20.45 15.09
CA ALA A 154 -4.24 -19.28 15.75
C ALA A 154 -2.70 -19.37 15.79
N VAL A 155 -2.14 -20.59 15.64
CA VAL A 155 -0.70 -20.81 15.48
C VAL A 155 -0.09 -19.99 14.34
N TYR A 156 -0.84 -19.65 13.29
CA TYR A 156 -0.36 -18.80 12.20
C TYR A 156 0.05 -17.40 12.67
N SER A 157 -0.63 -16.84 13.68
CA SER A 157 -0.24 -15.54 14.26
C SER A 157 1.06 -15.64 15.07
N LEU A 158 1.24 -16.77 15.77
CA LEU A 158 2.41 -17.03 16.61
C LEU A 158 3.64 -17.40 15.78
N ASN A 159 3.46 -18.20 14.72
CA ASN A 159 4.54 -18.54 13.81
C ASN A 159 4.99 -17.32 12.97
N TRP A 160 4.12 -16.33 12.75
CA TRP A 160 4.49 -15.04 12.16
C TRP A 160 5.37 -14.21 13.10
N ALA A 161 5.03 -14.20 14.40
CA ALA A 161 5.83 -13.52 15.40
C ALA A 161 7.24 -14.13 15.56
N ILE A 162 7.36 -15.46 15.60
CA ILE A 162 8.69 -16.11 15.74
C ILE A 162 9.53 -15.93 14.47
N ARG A 163 8.92 -15.94 13.27
CA ARG A 163 9.63 -15.69 12.00
C ARG A 163 10.10 -14.24 11.86
N SER A 164 9.45 -13.29 12.52
CA SER A 164 9.94 -11.91 12.61
C SER A 164 11.30 -11.82 13.33
N ALA A 165 11.54 -12.66 14.35
CA ALA A 165 12.82 -12.74 15.03
C ALA A 165 13.95 -13.29 14.13
N LEU A 166 13.61 -14.26 13.28
CA LEU A 166 14.54 -14.84 12.31
C LEU A 166 14.86 -13.87 11.18
N THR A 167 13.85 -13.17 10.68
CA THR A 167 13.95 -12.35 9.47
C THR A 167 14.51 -10.96 9.77
N PHE A 168 13.96 -10.26 10.75
CA PHE A 168 14.36 -8.89 11.09
C PHE A 168 15.38 -8.85 12.22
N GLY A 169 15.25 -9.76 13.20
CA GLY A 169 16.22 -9.88 14.30
C GLY A 169 17.53 -10.57 13.92
N GLY A 170 17.60 -11.22 12.74
CA GLY A 170 18.76 -11.96 12.28
C GLY A 170 19.14 -13.14 13.17
N LEU A 171 18.19 -13.63 14.00
CA LEU A 171 18.41 -14.75 14.90
C LEU A 171 18.37 -16.08 14.14
N LYS A 172 19.07 -17.09 14.67
CA LYS A 172 19.18 -18.39 13.99
C LYS A 172 18.15 -19.39 14.52
N PRO A 173 17.65 -20.31 13.67
CA PRO A 173 16.88 -21.47 14.11
C PRO A 173 17.62 -22.26 15.19
N GLY A 174 16.88 -22.79 16.18
CA GLY A 174 17.44 -23.52 17.33
C GLY A 174 17.91 -22.63 18.50
N GLN A 175 17.99 -21.31 18.33
CA GLN A 175 18.31 -20.38 19.43
C GLN A 175 17.05 -20.00 20.21
N ALA A 176 16.33 -20.97 20.77
CA ALA A 176 14.98 -20.80 21.33
C ALA A 176 14.87 -19.60 22.29
N ARG A 177 15.74 -19.53 23.31
CA ARG A 177 15.77 -18.41 24.28
C ARG A 177 15.90 -17.04 23.61
N LYS A 178 16.80 -16.90 22.62
CA LYS A 178 17.01 -15.60 21.95
C LYS A 178 15.79 -15.20 21.12
N ASN A 179 15.18 -16.15 20.42
CA ASN A 179 13.99 -15.89 19.61
C ASN A 179 12.80 -15.52 20.49
N LEU A 180 12.55 -16.22 21.59
CA LEU A 180 11.48 -15.89 22.53
C LEU A 180 11.68 -14.53 23.21
N LEU A 181 12.92 -14.19 23.59
CA LEU A 181 13.24 -12.85 24.10
C LEU A 181 12.99 -11.76 23.05
N TYR A 182 13.33 -12.01 21.78
CA TYR A 182 13.02 -11.07 20.70
C TYR A 182 11.50 -10.87 20.55
N CYS A 183 10.72 -11.96 20.54
CA CYS A 183 9.25 -11.87 20.51
C CYS A 183 8.72 -11.01 21.65
N LYS A 184 9.15 -11.29 22.88
CA LYS A 184 8.77 -10.51 24.08
C LYS A 184 9.13 -9.02 23.97
N GLU A 185 10.33 -8.70 23.52
CA GLU A 185 10.87 -7.33 23.58
C GLU A 185 10.56 -6.46 22.36
N ARG A 186 10.34 -7.09 21.19
CA ARG A 186 10.26 -6.39 19.89
C ARG A 186 8.94 -6.61 19.16
N VAL A 187 8.19 -7.66 19.48
CA VAL A 187 6.91 -7.95 18.82
C VAL A 187 5.78 -7.61 19.79
N PHE A 188 5.17 -6.44 19.61
CA PHE A 188 4.09 -5.95 20.48
C PHE A 188 2.75 -6.62 20.17
N ALA A 189 2.67 -7.93 20.42
CA ALA A 189 1.49 -8.74 20.17
C ALA A 189 0.70 -9.06 21.45
N PHE A 190 -0.62 -9.18 21.34
CA PHE A 190 -1.51 -9.67 22.39
C PHE A 190 -2.66 -10.50 21.81
N GLY A 191 -3.20 -11.42 22.62
CA GLY A 191 -4.40 -12.19 22.30
C GLY A 191 -5.65 -11.58 22.94
N LEU A 192 -6.77 -11.59 22.22
CA LEU A 192 -8.08 -11.20 22.72
C LEU A 192 -9.06 -12.35 22.47
N THR A 193 -9.52 -13.02 23.51
CA THR A 193 -10.50 -14.11 23.42
C THR A 193 -11.90 -13.57 23.70
N LEU A 194 -12.81 -13.74 22.74
CA LEU A 194 -14.20 -13.29 22.81
C LEU A 194 -15.16 -14.49 22.94
N GLY A 195 -15.91 -14.51 24.03
CA GLY A 195 -16.76 -15.59 24.47
C GLY A 195 -16.02 -16.71 25.22
N LEU A 196 -16.62 -17.91 25.27
CA LEU A 196 -16.12 -19.03 26.06
C LEU A 196 -14.66 -19.37 25.71
N VAL A 197 -13.81 -19.34 26.74
CA VAL A 197 -12.44 -19.84 26.71
C VAL A 197 -12.47 -21.33 27.03
N ASP A 198 -12.45 -22.16 25.98
CA ASP A 198 -12.37 -23.62 26.08
C ASP A 198 -10.93 -24.11 26.29
N ASP A 199 -10.76 -25.41 26.49
CA ASP A 199 -9.46 -26.02 26.80
C ASP A 199 -8.42 -25.79 25.69
N GLU A 200 -8.85 -25.77 24.42
CA GLU A 200 -7.96 -25.43 23.30
C GLU A 200 -7.47 -23.99 23.42
N LYS A 201 -8.37 -23.02 23.66
CA LYS A 201 -7.97 -21.60 23.83
C LYS A 201 -7.06 -21.40 25.03
N PHE A 202 -7.30 -22.10 26.14
CA PHE A 202 -6.39 -22.07 27.29
C PHE A 202 -5.00 -22.59 26.92
N ALA A 203 -4.93 -23.72 26.20
CA ALA A 203 -3.68 -24.35 25.82
C ALA A 203 -2.87 -23.49 24.82
N THR A 204 -3.52 -22.96 23.78
CA THR A 204 -2.88 -22.05 22.81
C THR A 204 -2.45 -20.74 23.48
N GLY A 205 -3.31 -20.19 24.35
CA GLY A 205 -3.03 -18.97 25.12
C GLY A 205 -1.81 -19.12 26.03
N ALA A 206 -1.63 -20.27 26.68
CA ALA A 206 -0.44 -20.55 27.47
C ALA A 206 0.84 -20.53 26.61
N GLY A 207 0.78 -21.03 25.38
CA GLY A 207 1.88 -20.95 24.41
C GLY A 207 2.21 -19.50 24.02
N ALA A 208 1.19 -18.67 23.78
CA ALA A 208 1.37 -17.25 23.50
C ALA A 208 1.99 -16.50 24.69
N ILE A 209 1.58 -16.82 25.92
CA ILE A 209 2.20 -16.27 27.15
C ILE A 209 3.67 -16.68 27.22
N ALA A 210 4.03 -17.93 26.91
CA ALA A 210 5.42 -18.37 26.88
C ALA A 210 6.29 -17.60 25.87
N MET A 211 5.67 -17.06 24.81
CA MET A 211 6.32 -16.16 23.84
C MET A 211 6.39 -14.69 24.30
N GLY A 212 5.80 -14.36 25.44
CA GLY A 212 5.76 -13.02 26.02
C GLY A 212 4.55 -12.19 25.60
N PHE A 213 3.48 -12.81 25.10
CA PHE A 213 2.25 -12.13 24.67
C PHE A 213 1.14 -12.32 25.71
N PRO A 214 0.57 -11.22 26.23
CA PRO A 214 -0.52 -11.31 27.18
C PRO A 214 -1.83 -11.68 26.47
N ILE A 215 -2.73 -12.31 27.22
CA ILE A 215 -4.06 -12.69 26.77
C ILE A 215 -5.12 -11.94 27.59
N ILE A 216 -6.10 -11.39 26.91
CA ILE A 216 -7.23 -10.66 27.48
C ILE A 216 -8.51 -11.42 27.11
N ALA A 217 -9.40 -11.66 28.08
CA ALA A 217 -10.69 -12.31 27.84
C ALA A 217 -11.86 -11.42 28.26
N ASP A 218 -12.99 -11.56 27.57
CA ASP A 218 -14.28 -10.91 27.90
C ASP A 218 -15.16 -11.77 28.83
N THR A 219 -14.62 -12.89 29.33
CA THR A 219 -15.31 -13.83 30.23
C THR A 219 -14.61 -13.96 31.57
N ASP A 220 -15.34 -14.52 32.55
CA ASP A 220 -14.80 -14.73 33.89
C ASP A 220 -13.82 -15.90 33.91
N ILE A 221 -12.53 -15.59 33.77
CA ILE A 221 -11.41 -16.53 33.80
C ILE A 221 -10.45 -16.22 34.97
N PRO A 222 -9.57 -17.17 35.36
CA PRO A 222 -8.47 -16.89 36.27
C PRO A 222 -7.51 -15.85 35.66
N GLU A 223 -6.91 -15.00 36.50
CA GLU A 223 -5.92 -14.01 36.08
C GLU A 223 -4.51 -14.41 36.50
N ILE A 224 -3.52 -14.05 35.68
CA ILE A 224 -2.09 -14.23 35.93
C ILE A 224 -1.44 -12.84 35.89
N HIS A 225 -1.18 -12.28 37.07
CA HIS A 225 -0.50 -10.99 37.26
C HIS A 225 1.01 -11.07 36.95
N PRO A 226 1.78 -9.96 36.95
CA PRO A 226 3.12 -9.94 36.37
C PRO A 226 4.08 -10.97 36.98
N THR A 227 4.57 -11.89 36.16
CA THR A 227 5.48 -12.98 36.55
C THR A 227 6.89 -12.86 35.97
N GLY A 228 7.16 -11.79 35.22
CA GLY A 228 8.41 -11.59 34.48
C GLY A 228 8.45 -12.27 33.11
N VAL A 229 7.39 -12.97 32.70
CA VAL A 229 7.25 -13.56 31.35
C VAL A 229 6.72 -12.52 30.35
N THR A 230 5.58 -11.90 30.64
CA THR A 230 5.06 -10.71 29.93
C THR A 230 5.56 -9.41 30.57
N LEU A 231 5.26 -8.25 29.97
CA LEU A 231 5.68 -6.94 30.49
C LEU A 231 4.89 -6.55 31.75
N TYR A 232 3.57 -6.69 31.69
CA TYR A 232 2.65 -6.49 32.81
C TYR A 232 1.95 -7.82 33.12
N GLU A 233 0.62 -7.86 33.17
CA GLU A 233 -0.12 -9.08 33.37
C GLU A 233 0.02 -10.04 32.18
N ALA A 234 -0.12 -11.35 32.42
CA ALA A 234 -0.01 -12.39 31.40
C ALA A 234 -1.39 -12.88 30.93
N LEU A 235 -2.36 -12.93 31.84
CA LEU A 235 -3.74 -13.31 31.58
C LEU A 235 -4.65 -12.42 32.41
N VAL A 236 -5.55 -11.67 31.77
CA VAL A 236 -6.49 -10.78 32.46
C VAL A 236 -7.87 -10.88 31.85
N LYS A 237 -8.88 -10.48 32.63
CA LYS A 237 -10.24 -10.31 32.13
C LYS A 237 -10.63 -8.84 32.08
N GLU A 238 -11.43 -8.47 31.09
CA GLU A 238 -12.09 -7.17 31.01
C GLU A 238 -13.50 -7.38 30.48
N LEU A 239 -14.49 -7.19 31.35
CA LEU A 239 -15.90 -7.45 31.05
C LEU A 239 -16.59 -6.22 30.43
N ASP A 240 -15.97 -5.04 30.52
CA ASP A 240 -16.45 -3.81 29.90
C ASP A 240 -15.82 -3.65 28.50
N TYR A 241 -16.60 -3.95 27.46
CA TYR A 241 -16.17 -3.82 26.06
C TYR A 241 -15.72 -2.41 25.67
N LYS A 242 -16.11 -1.37 26.41
CA LYS A 242 -15.59 0.00 26.16
C LYS A 242 -14.14 0.18 26.62
N LYS A 243 -13.66 -0.69 27.52
CA LYS A 243 -12.31 -0.67 28.08
C LYS A 243 -11.43 -1.78 27.56
N ILE A 244 -12.00 -2.78 26.88
CA ILE A 244 -11.27 -3.98 26.43
C ILE A 244 -10.07 -3.65 25.54
N VAL A 245 -10.23 -2.79 24.53
CA VAL A 245 -9.12 -2.37 23.68
C VAL A 245 -8.08 -1.54 24.46
N PRO A 246 -8.46 -0.48 25.20
CA PRO A 246 -7.52 0.22 26.09
C PRO A 246 -6.74 -0.72 27.02
N ARG A 247 -7.40 -1.73 27.61
CA ARG A 247 -6.77 -2.72 28.49
C ARG A 247 -5.75 -3.58 27.73
N CYS A 248 -6.06 -4.02 26.51
CA CYS A 248 -5.11 -4.75 25.66
C CYS A 248 -3.83 -3.92 25.40
N ILE A 249 -3.99 -2.64 25.07
CA ILE A 249 -2.86 -1.72 24.82
C ILE A 249 -2.00 -1.55 26.08
N GLU A 250 -2.65 -1.32 27.22
CA GLU A 250 -2.01 -1.14 28.52
C GLU A 250 -1.19 -2.38 28.91
N VAL A 251 -1.82 -3.56 28.94
CA VAL A 251 -1.22 -4.81 29.43
C VAL A 251 -0.07 -5.27 28.54
N ARG A 252 -0.13 -5.01 27.23
CA ARG A 252 1.01 -5.29 26.35
C ARG A 252 2.09 -4.21 26.42
N GLY A 253 1.75 -2.98 26.82
CA GLY A 253 2.63 -1.82 26.77
C GLY A 253 2.86 -1.30 25.36
N VAL A 254 1.84 -1.39 24.48
CA VAL A 254 1.94 -0.87 23.11
C VAL A 254 1.92 0.65 23.17
N LYS A 255 2.96 1.30 22.63
CA LYS A 255 2.99 2.76 22.47
C LYS A 255 2.29 3.14 21.18
N VAL A 256 1.00 3.43 21.27
CA VAL A 256 0.21 3.88 20.13
C VAL A 256 0.31 5.40 19.99
N LYS A 257 0.60 5.88 18.78
CA LYS A 257 0.37 7.27 18.41
C LYS A 257 -1.00 7.34 17.75
N VAL A 258 -1.98 7.89 18.46
CA VAL A 258 -3.29 8.18 17.86
C VAL A 258 -3.21 9.60 17.31
N ALA A 259 -3.26 9.74 15.98
CA ALA A 259 -3.39 11.05 15.35
C ALA A 259 -4.79 11.58 15.65
N ASN A 260 -4.90 12.52 16.59
CA ASN A 260 -6.18 13.14 16.92
C ASN A 260 -6.46 14.28 15.94
N ILE A 261 -6.87 13.94 14.72
CA ILE A 261 -7.29 14.91 13.70
C ILE A 261 -8.79 15.17 13.91
N PRO A 262 -9.25 16.43 14.01
CA PRO A 262 -10.65 16.73 14.28
C PRO A 262 -11.52 16.53 13.03
N VAL A 263 -11.77 15.27 12.69
CA VAL A 263 -12.63 14.83 11.59
C VAL A 263 -13.67 13.82 12.10
N PRO A 264 -14.85 13.70 11.46
CA PRO A 264 -15.95 12.88 11.93
C PRO A 264 -15.83 11.38 11.57
N VAL A 265 -14.76 11.02 10.88
CA VAL A 265 -14.45 9.64 10.47
C VAL A 265 -13.17 9.18 11.12
N LEU A 266 -12.95 7.87 11.12
CA LEU A 266 -11.70 7.31 11.62
C LEU A 266 -10.56 7.69 10.68
N PHE A 267 -9.38 7.88 11.26
CA PHE A 267 -8.19 8.29 10.53
C PHE A 267 -7.01 7.40 10.93
N GLY A 268 -6.33 6.82 9.94
CA GLY A 268 -5.21 5.91 10.15
C GLY A 268 -4.73 5.26 8.86
N ALA A 269 -3.50 4.74 8.87
CA ALA A 269 -2.89 4.07 7.71
C ALA A 269 -3.66 2.79 7.31
N ALA A 270 -4.35 2.17 8.26
CA ALA A 270 -5.21 1.01 8.00
C ALA A 270 -6.37 1.27 7.02
N PHE A 271 -6.71 2.54 6.75
CA PHE A 271 -7.77 2.90 5.80
C PHE A 271 -7.22 3.27 4.41
N GLU A 272 -5.89 3.38 4.24
CA GLU A 272 -5.26 3.87 3.01
C GLU A 272 -5.62 3.02 1.77
N GLY A 273 -5.81 1.71 1.97
CA GLY A 273 -6.15 0.74 0.93
C GLY A 273 -7.63 0.70 0.54
N GLU A 274 -8.52 1.42 1.24
CA GLU A 274 -9.97 1.33 1.01
C GLU A 274 -10.35 1.78 -0.41
N ARG A 275 -11.29 1.05 -1.02
CA ARG A 275 -11.81 1.36 -2.36
C ARG A 275 -13.28 1.69 -2.29
N VAL A 276 -13.65 2.90 -2.73
CA VAL A 276 -15.05 3.34 -2.81
C VAL A 276 -15.64 2.94 -4.15
N ARG A 277 -16.49 1.91 -4.12
CA ARG A 277 -17.20 1.40 -5.30
C ARG A 277 -18.47 2.20 -5.61
N LYS A 278 -19.06 1.99 -6.78
CA LYS A 278 -20.19 2.80 -7.30
C LYS A 278 -21.42 2.69 -6.40
N GLU A 279 -21.66 1.51 -5.82
CA GLU A 279 -22.76 1.19 -4.91
C GLU A 279 -22.64 1.94 -3.57
N GLN A 280 -21.42 2.22 -3.11
CA GLN A 280 -21.11 2.94 -1.87
C GLN A 280 -20.99 4.45 -2.07
N LEU A 281 -20.90 4.90 -3.33
CA LEU A 281 -20.57 6.29 -3.68
C LEU A 281 -21.59 7.31 -3.14
N PHE A 282 -21.09 8.33 -2.45
CA PHE A 282 -21.84 9.53 -2.06
C PHE A 282 -21.50 10.73 -2.95
N ALA A 283 -20.22 11.04 -3.14
CA ALA A 283 -19.74 12.10 -4.02
C ALA A 283 -18.44 11.68 -4.73
N GLU A 284 -18.24 12.11 -5.98
CA GLU A 284 -16.96 11.96 -6.69
C GLU A 284 -16.46 13.28 -7.31
N PHE A 285 -15.15 13.37 -7.48
CA PHE A 285 -14.46 14.53 -8.05
C PHE A 285 -13.34 14.06 -8.96
N GLY A 286 -13.22 14.64 -10.15
CA GLY A 286 -12.15 14.29 -11.08
C GLY A 286 -12.42 13.02 -11.88
N GLY A 287 -11.33 12.40 -12.34
CA GLY A 287 -11.37 11.38 -13.39
C GLY A 287 -12.13 11.90 -14.62
N LYS A 288 -12.86 11.01 -15.31
CA LYS A 288 -13.65 11.40 -16.49
C LYS A 288 -14.98 12.13 -16.19
N PHE A 289 -15.30 12.39 -14.93
CA PHE A 289 -16.65 12.82 -14.52
C PHE A 289 -16.76 14.30 -14.16
N SER A 290 -15.66 14.96 -13.79
CA SER A 290 -15.58 16.40 -13.55
C SER A 290 -14.13 16.86 -13.63
N LEU A 291 -13.94 18.18 -13.73
CA LEU A 291 -12.61 18.76 -13.61
C LEU A 291 -12.19 18.78 -12.14
N ALA A 292 -11.05 18.16 -11.81
CA ALA A 292 -10.46 18.28 -10.50
C ALA A 292 -8.93 18.35 -10.56
N PHE A 293 -8.35 19.08 -9.62
CA PHE A 293 -6.90 19.12 -9.45
C PHE A 293 -6.49 19.39 -8.00
N GLU A 294 -5.26 19.03 -7.67
CA GLU A 294 -4.60 19.37 -6.41
C GLU A 294 -3.31 20.15 -6.70
N TYR A 295 -3.15 21.29 -6.06
CA TYR A 295 -2.01 22.19 -6.28
C TYR A 295 -1.49 22.70 -4.95
N LEU A 296 -0.26 22.32 -4.62
CA LEU A 296 0.45 22.84 -3.45
C LEU A 296 1.50 23.86 -3.91
N LYS A 297 1.52 25.02 -3.26
CA LYS A 297 2.49 26.09 -3.54
C LYS A 297 3.04 26.72 -2.28
N SER A 298 4.25 27.24 -2.38
CA SER A 298 4.84 28.10 -1.37
C SER A 298 4.13 29.46 -1.39
N GLY A 299 3.72 29.96 -0.23
CA GLY A 299 3.13 31.29 -0.09
C GLY A 299 3.93 32.20 0.84
N ASP A 300 3.52 33.46 0.88
CA ASP A 300 4.10 34.49 1.72
C ASP A 300 3.68 34.26 3.18
N SER A 301 4.65 34.05 4.07
CA SER A 301 4.40 33.75 5.47
C SER A 301 3.55 34.83 6.16
N ASP A 302 3.64 36.09 5.72
CA ASP A 302 2.87 37.19 6.30
C ASP A 302 1.40 37.20 5.85
N LYS A 303 1.08 36.51 4.74
CA LYS A 303 -0.28 36.45 4.16
C LYS A 303 -1.02 35.15 4.49
N ILE A 304 -0.29 34.12 4.91
CA ILE A 304 -0.89 32.83 5.31
C ILE A 304 -1.30 32.90 6.78
N ASN A 305 -2.59 32.66 7.03
CA ASN A 305 -3.10 32.30 8.35
C ASN A 305 -3.00 30.79 8.51
N ASP A 306 -2.20 30.35 9.48
CA ASP A 306 -2.04 28.92 9.75
C ASP A 306 -3.35 28.30 10.24
N GLY A 307 -3.70 27.14 9.69
CA GLY A 307 -4.93 26.41 9.99
C GLY A 307 -6.19 26.94 9.29
N GLU A 308 -6.07 27.95 8.43
CA GLU A 308 -7.21 28.47 7.66
C GLU A 308 -7.64 27.46 6.59
N VAL A 309 -8.89 26.99 6.71
CA VAL A 309 -9.55 26.14 5.73
C VAL A 309 -10.80 26.85 5.20
N GLU A 310 -10.88 27.04 3.90
CA GLU A 310 -12.02 27.73 3.25
C GLU A 310 -12.62 26.86 2.13
N VAL A 311 -13.94 26.64 2.16
CA VAL A 311 -14.69 25.99 1.08
C VAL A 311 -15.44 27.04 0.27
N ILE A 312 -15.03 27.23 -0.98
CA ILE A 312 -15.54 28.26 -1.89
C ILE A 312 -16.44 27.62 -2.94
N GLY A 313 -17.73 27.57 -2.64
CA GLY A 313 -18.76 26.92 -3.46
C GLY A 313 -19.65 25.99 -2.65
N PRO A 314 -20.50 25.18 -3.32
CA PRO A 314 -21.31 24.17 -2.63
C PRO A 314 -20.42 23.08 -1.99
N ASP A 315 -20.76 22.69 -0.77
CA ASP A 315 -20.20 21.51 -0.11
C ASP A 315 -20.90 20.22 -0.60
N ILE A 316 -20.41 19.06 -0.17
CA ILE A 316 -20.94 17.74 -0.59
C ILE A 316 -22.37 17.47 -0.12
N ASP A 317 -22.88 18.18 0.89
CA ASP A 317 -24.29 18.09 1.28
C ASP A 317 -25.22 18.72 0.23
N ASN A 318 -24.68 19.61 -0.60
CA ASN A 318 -25.39 20.34 -1.64
C ASN A 318 -24.98 19.85 -3.03
N LEU A 319 -24.94 18.52 -3.22
CA LEU A 319 -24.72 17.93 -4.55
C LEU A 319 -25.69 18.57 -5.56
N PRO A 320 -25.21 19.06 -6.70
CA PRO A 320 -26.07 19.68 -7.71
C PRO A 320 -27.20 18.72 -8.09
N SER A 321 -28.45 19.19 -8.02
CA SER A 321 -29.64 18.41 -8.37
C SER A 321 -29.62 17.90 -9.83
N GLN A 322 -28.72 18.42 -10.66
CA GLN A 322 -28.49 18.05 -12.06
C GLN A 322 -27.41 16.96 -12.26
N SER A 323 -26.67 16.57 -11.22
CA SER A 323 -25.56 15.60 -11.33
C SER A 323 -26.09 14.16 -11.29
N LYS A 324 -26.38 13.57 -12.46
CA LYS A 324 -26.70 12.14 -12.60
C LYS A 324 -25.58 11.22 -12.06
N SER A 325 -24.36 11.72 -11.88
CA SER A 325 -23.17 10.97 -11.47
C SER A 325 -22.75 11.20 -10.02
N ARG A 326 -23.43 12.04 -9.23
CA ARG A 326 -22.92 12.49 -7.91
C ARG A 326 -21.52 13.13 -7.99
N SER A 327 -21.15 13.61 -9.19
CA SER A 327 -19.88 14.28 -9.49
C SER A 327 -19.98 15.80 -9.33
N MET A 328 -18.91 16.43 -8.86
CA MET A 328 -18.71 17.89 -8.81
C MET A 328 -17.24 18.24 -9.08
N PRO A 329 -16.93 19.45 -9.60
CA PRO A 329 -15.55 19.87 -9.79
C PRO A 329 -14.88 20.19 -8.44
N LEU A 330 -13.55 20.07 -8.37
CA LEU A 330 -12.80 20.38 -7.15
C LEU A 330 -11.38 20.86 -7.44
N ALA A 331 -11.02 22.03 -6.93
CA ALA A 331 -9.63 22.45 -6.80
C ALA A 331 -9.21 22.37 -5.33
N ILE A 332 -8.17 21.60 -5.03
CA ILE A 332 -7.51 21.58 -3.71
C ILE A 332 -6.27 22.47 -3.81
N VAL A 333 -6.33 23.69 -3.29
CA VAL A 333 -5.20 24.62 -3.30
C VAL A 333 -4.61 24.69 -1.90
N VAL A 334 -3.37 24.23 -1.74
CA VAL A 334 -2.65 24.21 -0.47
C VAL A 334 -1.52 25.24 -0.51
N GLU A 335 -1.58 26.22 0.37
CA GLU A 335 -0.53 27.24 0.52
C GLU A 335 0.29 26.90 1.77
N VAL A 336 1.60 26.68 1.61
CA VAL A 336 2.52 26.40 2.71
C VAL A 336 3.57 27.50 2.84
N ALA A 337 4.00 27.79 4.06
CA ALA A 337 5.15 28.64 4.31
C ALA A 337 6.02 28.05 5.41
N GLY A 338 7.32 28.27 5.30
CA GLY A 338 8.26 27.99 6.37
C GLY A 338 9.65 28.48 6.06
N ARG A 339 10.48 28.71 7.08
CA ARG A 339 11.82 29.31 6.90
C ARG A 339 12.75 28.46 6.03
N LYS A 340 12.55 27.14 6.04
CA LYS A 340 13.30 26.19 5.21
C LYS A 340 12.52 25.72 3.99
N MET A 341 11.31 26.24 3.77
CA MET A 341 10.51 25.86 2.61
C MET A 341 11.18 26.38 1.33
N GLN A 342 11.19 25.54 0.30
CA GLN A 342 11.75 25.85 -1.00
C GLN A 342 10.78 25.39 -2.08
N LYS A 343 10.80 26.06 -3.25
CA LYS A 343 9.96 25.66 -4.39
C LYS A 343 10.18 24.21 -4.83
N ASP A 344 11.36 23.65 -4.58
CA ASP A 344 11.69 22.25 -4.91
C ASP A 344 11.02 21.25 -3.96
N PHE A 345 10.49 21.70 -2.82
CA PHE A 345 9.76 20.84 -1.88
C PHE A 345 8.26 20.75 -2.19
N GLU A 346 7.73 21.63 -3.03
CA GLU A 346 6.30 21.66 -3.35
C GLU A 346 5.77 20.33 -3.91
N PRO A 347 6.33 19.74 -4.98
CA PRO A 347 5.85 18.45 -5.50
C PRO A 347 5.97 17.29 -4.49
N ILE A 348 6.91 17.34 -3.55
CA ILE A 348 7.07 16.32 -2.50
C ILE A 348 5.88 16.37 -1.54
N LEU A 349 5.53 17.57 -1.07
CA LEU A 349 4.39 17.80 -0.18
C LEU A 349 3.06 17.59 -0.92
N GLU A 350 2.96 18.02 -2.18
CA GLU A 350 1.76 17.84 -3.02
C GLU A 350 1.40 16.35 -3.14
N ARG A 351 2.40 15.48 -3.30
CA ARG A 351 2.15 14.03 -3.36
C ARG A 351 1.51 13.48 -2.09
N GLN A 352 1.78 14.06 -0.93
CA GLN A 352 1.25 13.57 0.33
C GLN A 352 -0.26 13.76 0.45
N ILE A 353 -0.85 14.66 -0.34
CA ILE A 353 -2.32 14.83 -0.43
C ILE A 353 -2.98 13.48 -0.72
N HIS A 354 -2.39 12.66 -1.61
CA HIS A 354 -2.87 11.32 -1.89
C HIS A 354 -2.90 10.42 -0.64
N HIS A 355 -1.82 10.35 0.12
CA HIS A 355 -1.76 9.46 1.29
C HIS A 355 -2.68 9.95 2.41
N TYR A 356 -2.66 11.25 2.68
CA TYR A 356 -3.41 11.82 3.79
C TYR A 356 -4.91 11.73 3.59
N ILE A 357 -5.40 11.95 2.35
CA ILE A 357 -6.83 11.77 2.05
C ILE A 357 -7.23 10.30 2.17
N ASN A 358 -6.40 9.35 1.69
CA ASN A 358 -6.70 7.92 1.79
C ASN A 358 -6.66 7.39 3.24
N CYS A 359 -5.95 8.04 4.17
CA CYS A 359 -5.96 7.65 5.57
C CYS A 359 -7.31 7.92 6.28
N ALA A 360 -8.23 8.67 5.67
CA ALA A 360 -9.57 8.90 6.21
C ALA A 360 -10.53 7.79 5.75
N MET A 361 -11.13 7.09 6.72
CA MET A 361 -12.05 5.99 6.45
C MET A 361 -13.23 6.43 5.57
N GLY A 362 -13.48 5.65 4.51
CA GLY A 362 -14.55 5.91 3.54
C GLY A 362 -14.21 6.93 2.46
N LEU A 363 -12.96 7.38 2.36
CA LEU A 363 -12.43 8.17 1.26
C LEU A 363 -11.51 7.33 0.37
N MET A 364 -11.45 7.68 -0.91
CA MET A 364 -10.49 7.10 -1.87
C MET A 364 -9.95 8.24 -2.73
N HIS A 365 -8.63 8.40 -2.76
CA HIS A 365 -7.92 9.34 -3.63
C HIS A 365 -6.97 8.58 -4.55
N VAL A 366 -7.05 8.81 -5.87
CA VAL A 366 -6.08 8.27 -6.84
C VAL A 366 -5.68 9.35 -7.82
N GLY A 367 -4.57 9.13 -8.54
CA GLY A 367 -4.02 10.14 -9.44
C GLY A 367 -3.17 11.17 -8.71
N GLN A 368 -3.01 12.33 -9.34
CA GLN A 368 -2.16 13.44 -8.89
C GLN A 368 -2.42 14.69 -9.74
N ARG A 369 -1.93 15.86 -9.31
CA ARG A 369 -1.97 17.11 -10.09
C ARG A 369 -3.38 17.37 -10.64
N ASP A 370 -3.54 17.50 -11.95
CA ASP A 370 -4.81 17.70 -12.66
C ASP A 370 -5.49 16.43 -13.18
N MET A 371 -5.00 15.27 -12.75
CA MET A 371 -5.56 13.95 -13.08
C MET A 371 -5.98 13.19 -11.82
N ASN A 372 -6.33 13.92 -10.74
CA ASN A 372 -6.79 13.29 -9.52
C ASN A 372 -8.24 12.78 -9.66
N TRP A 373 -8.57 11.79 -8.84
CA TRP A 373 -9.92 11.25 -8.74
C TRP A 373 -10.20 10.87 -7.28
N ILE A 374 -11.19 11.53 -6.70
CA ILE A 374 -11.55 11.42 -5.29
C ILE A 374 -12.97 10.90 -5.18
N ARG A 375 -13.19 9.94 -4.29
CA ARG A 375 -14.52 9.43 -3.94
C ARG A 375 -14.74 9.45 -2.43
N ILE A 376 -15.96 9.79 -2.05
CA ILE A 376 -16.45 9.76 -0.67
C ILE A 376 -17.61 8.79 -0.62
N ASN A 377 -17.61 7.86 0.33
CA ASN A 377 -18.69 6.89 0.50
C ASN A 377 -19.87 7.45 1.33
N LYS A 378 -21.01 6.75 1.28
CA LYS A 378 -22.23 7.13 2.01
C LYS A 378 -22.09 7.11 3.54
N GLU A 379 -21.21 6.27 4.07
CA GLU A 379 -21.00 6.15 5.52
C GLU A 379 -20.24 7.36 6.08
N ALA A 380 -19.17 7.77 5.42
CA ALA A 380 -18.41 8.98 5.75
C ALA A 380 -19.30 10.22 5.73
N ALA A 381 -20.11 10.38 4.69
CA ALA A 381 -21.10 11.47 4.61
C ALA A 381 -22.13 11.39 5.75
N LYS A 382 -22.66 10.21 6.06
CA LYS A 382 -23.61 10.01 7.18
C LYS A 382 -22.98 10.36 8.54
N LYS A 383 -21.68 10.12 8.72
CA LYS A 383 -20.93 10.51 9.92
C LYS A 383 -20.68 12.03 10.01
N GLY A 384 -20.96 12.77 8.93
CA GLY A 384 -20.83 14.22 8.86
C GLY A 384 -19.55 14.71 8.19
N PHE A 385 -18.85 13.84 7.44
CA PHE A 385 -17.71 14.25 6.63
C PHE A 385 -18.15 15.33 5.64
N LYS A 386 -17.25 16.29 5.38
CA LYS A 386 -17.44 17.50 4.57
C LYS A 386 -16.12 17.89 3.93
N LEU A 387 -16.14 18.74 2.91
CA LEU A 387 -14.91 19.16 2.23
C LEU A 387 -13.91 19.84 3.17
N GLU A 388 -14.37 20.66 4.12
CA GLU A 388 -13.49 21.31 5.11
C GLU A 388 -12.57 20.32 5.85
N HIS A 389 -13.03 19.09 6.07
CA HIS A 389 -12.24 18.06 6.73
C HIS A 389 -11.03 17.61 5.91
N ILE A 390 -11.05 17.73 4.58
CA ILE A 390 -9.85 17.53 3.74
C ILE A 390 -8.79 18.56 4.12
N GLY A 391 -9.16 19.84 4.25
CA GLY A 391 -8.22 20.88 4.65
C GLY A 391 -7.66 20.68 6.05
N VAL A 392 -8.51 20.26 6.99
CA VAL A 392 -8.10 19.91 8.38
C VAL A 392 -7.08 18.78 8.39
N ILE A 393 -7.31 17.71 7.61
CA ILE A 393 -6.38 16.58 7.47
C ILE A 393 -5.03 17.07 6.92
N LEU A 394 -5.05 17.83 5.81
CA LEU A 394 -3.83 18.30 5.16
C LEU A 394 -3.01 19.20 6.08
N HIS A 395 -3.65 20.15 6.76
CA HIS A 395 -2.99 21.00 7.76
C HIS A 395 -2.33 20.16 8.87
N ALA A 396 -3.09 19.25 9.51
CA ALA A 396 -2.58 18.45 10.62
C ALA A 396 -1.40 17.56 10.21
N LYS A 397 -1.51 16.87 9.07
CA LYS A 397 -0.51 15.90 8.61
C LYS A 397 0.75 16.54 8.06
N LEU A 398 0.64 17.64 7.31
CA LEU A 398 1.82 18.39 6.85
C LEU A 398 2.63 18.94 8.02
N HIS A 399 1.97 19.46 9.06
CA HIS A 399 2.66 19.86 10.29
C HIS A 399 3.30 18.69 11.02
N GLU A 400 2.58 17.57 11.19
CA GLU A 400 3.09 16.42 11.91
C GLU A 400 4.38 15.85 11.28
N GLU A 401 4.38 15.68 9.95
CA GLU A 401 5.46 14.97 9.25
C GLU A 401 6.55 15.90 8.72
N TYR A 402 6.22 17.16 8.43
CA TYR A 402 7.11 18.12 7.77
C TYR A 402 7.32 19.41 8.58
N SER A 403 7.09 19.38 9.91
CA SER A 403 7.36 20.52 10.83
C SER A 403 8.77 21.13 10.72
N ALA A 404 9.74 20.41 10.19
CA ALA A 404 11.09 20.95 9.97
C ALA A 404 11.16 21.97 8.81
N ILE A 405 10.19 21.94 7.88
CA ILE A 405 10.15 22.76 6.66
C ILE A 405 8.85 23.56 6.50
N VAL A 406 7.74 23.08 7.04
CA VAL A 406 6.42 23.73 7.02
C VAL A 406 6.14 24.34 8.39
N ASP A 407 6.04 25.67 8.44
CA ASP A 407 5.67 26.44 9.63
C ASP A 407 4.19 26.88 9.62
N LYS A 408 3.58 27.03 8.43
CA LYS A 408 2.18 27.41 8.25
C LYS A 408 1.54 26.68 7.07
N VAL A 409 0.26 26.32 7.19
CA VAL A 409 -0.55 25.73 6.12
C VAL A 409 -1.93 26.40 6.07
N SER A 410 -2.35 26.79 4.87
CA SER A 410 -3.73 27.19 4.55
C SER A 410 -4.26 26.36 3.37
N VAL A 411 -5.54 25.99 3.42
CA VAL A 411 -6.17 25.17 2.38
C VAL A 411 -7.44 25.83 1.87
N LYS A 412 -7.55 25.98 0.55
CA LYS A 412 -8.75 26.48 -0.12
C LYS A 412 -9.30 25.42 -1.07
N LEU A 413 -10.58 25.14 -0.94
CA LEU A 413 -11.30 24.10 -1.68
C LEU A 413 -12.36 24.77 -2.55
N TYR A 414 -12.17 24.77 -3.87
CA TYR A 414 -13.09 25.41 -4.81
C TYR A 414 -13.97 24.36 -5.49
N THR A 415 -15.28 24.54 -5.46
CA THR A 415 -16.24 23.58 -6.04
C THR A 415 -17.17 24.17 -7.10
N LYS A 416 -16.97 25.44 -7.47
CA LYS A 416 -17.63 26.06 -8.62
C LYS A 416 -16.82 25.81 -9.89
N GLN A 417 -17.49 25.39 -10.96
CA GLN A 417 -16.86 25.09 -12.25
C GLN A 417 -15.97 26.25 -12.75
N GLU A 418 -16.50 27.47 -12.74
CA GLU A 418 -15.79 28.67 -13.21
C GLU A 418 -14.51 28.97 -12.42
N ASP A 419 -14.52 28.71 -11.10
CA ASP A 419 -13.33 28.89 -10.26
C ASP A 419 -12.27 27.84 -10.56
N VAL A 420 -12.68 26.57 -10.72
CA VAL A 420 -11.77 25.46 -11.03
C VAL A 420 -11.15 25.65 -12.41
N GLU A 421 -11.93 26.04 -13.43
CA GLU A 421 -11.45 26.35 -14.78
C GLU A 421 -10.48 27.53 -14.82
N ARG A 422 -10.68 28.54 -13.96
CA ARG A 422 -9.76 29.69 -13.86
C ARG A 422 -8.44 29.30 -13.18
N LEU A 423 -8.51 28.53 -12.10
CA LEU A 423 -7.33 28.21 -11.28
C LEU A 423 -6.45 27.12 -11.90
N ILE A 424 -7.01 26.21 -12.69
CA ILE A 424 -6.23 25.13 -13.32
C ILE A 424 -5.16 25.68 -14.28
N THR A 425 -5.35 26.87 -14.86
CA THR A 425 -4.34 27.50 -15.72
C THR A 425 -3.07 27.84 -14.94
N GLU A 426 -3.19 28.38 -13.72
CA GLU A 426 -2.06 28.65 -12.83
C GLU A 426 -1.37 27.34 -12.44
N ALA A 427 -2.15 26.34 -12.02
CA ALA A 427 -1.65 25.04 -11.61
C ALA A 427 -0.87 24.34 -12.74
N LYS A 428 -1.42 24.32 -13.96
CA LYS A 428 -0.76 23.74 -15.15
C LYS A 428 0.55 24.44 -15.48
N SER A 429 0.61 25.77 -15.41
CA SER A 429 1.86 26.50 -15.61
C SER A 429 2.93 26.12 -14.58
N ALA A 430 2.53 25.93 -13.31
CA ALA A 430 3.45 25.47 -12.27
C ALA A 430 3.91 24.02 -12.51
N TYR A 431 3.03 23.13 -12.98
CA TYR A 431 3.40 21.76 -13.34
C TYR A 431 4.39 21.72 -14.51
N GLU A 432 4.17 22.55 -15.53
CA GLU A 432 5.08 22.70 -16.66
C GLU A 432 6.46 23.21 -16.21
N GLU A 433 6.51 24.23 -15.34
CA GLU A 433 7.76 24.75 -14.77
C GLU A 433 8.52 23.63 -14.03
N ARG A 434 7.81 22.84 -13.20
CA ARG A 434 8.40 21.70 -12.47
C ARG A 434 8.98 20.66 -13.42
N ASP A 435 8.24 20.32 -14.48
CA ASP A 435 8.66 19.35 -15.49
C ASP A 435 9.84 19.86 -16.34
N GLU A 436 10.01 21.17 -16.49
CA GLU A 436 11.14 21.78 -17.21
C GLU A 436 12.45 21.80 -16.39
N ARG A 437 12.40 21.77 -15.05
CA ARG A 437 13.62 21.82 -14.21
C ARG A 437 14.57 20.65 -14.42
N ILE A 438 14.06 19.50 -14.88
CA ILE A 438 14.87 18.33 -15.25
C ILE A 438 15.41 18.37 -16.69
N SER A 439 14.97 19.35 -17.49
CA SER A 439 15.39 19.49 -18.88
C SER A 439 16.89 19.79 -18.96
N GLY A 440 17.66 18.87 -19.53
CA GLY A 440 19.11 18.98 -19.71
C GLY A 440 19.94 18.03 -18.83
N MET A 441 19.33 17.36 -17.85
CA MET A 441 19.95 16.26 -17.14
C MET A 441 19.78 14.96 -17.93
N THR A 442 20.85 14.17 -18.09
CA THR A 442 20.79 12.84 -18.73
C THR A 442 21.21 11.75 -17.77
N ASP A 443 20.78 10.52 -18.02
CA ASP A 443 21.14 9.37 -17.19
C ASP A 443 22.65 9.07 -17.22
N GLU A 444 23.35 9.45 -18.30
CA GLU A 444 24.81 9.36 -18.40
C GLU A 444 25.51 10.42 -17.55
N SER A 445 24.95 11.62 -17.45
CA SER A 445 25.57 12.77 -16.77
C SER A 445 25.61 12.68 -15.25
N ILE A 446 24.96 11.68 -14.67
CA ILE A 446 24.81 11.49 -13.23
C ILE A 446 25.24 10.10 -12.78
N ASP A 447 25.78 10.01 -11.56
CA ASP A 447 26.24 8.73 -10.99
C ASP A 447 25.26 8.14 -9.97
N LYS A 448 24.16 8.84 -9.67
CA LYS A 448 23.19 8.45 -8.65
C LYS A 448 21.77 8.48 -9.16
N PHE A 449 21.07 7.36 -9.07
CA PHE A 449 19.62 7.32 -9.21
C PHE A 449 18.97 7.37 -7.83
N PHE A 450 17.64 7.47 -7.81
CA PHE A 450 16.87 7.38 -6.58
C PHE A 450 15.81 6.30 -6.68
N SER A 451 15.63 5.54 -5.60
CA SER A 451 14.48 4.66 -5.46
C SER A 451 13.26 5.44 -4.99
N CYS A 452 12.08 4.82 -5.11
CA CYS A 452 10.89 5.17 -4.37
C CYS A 452 10.13 3.90 -3.99
N THR A 453 9.95 3.67 -2.68
CA THR A 453 9.20 2.53 -2.12
C THR A 453 7.86 2.93 -1.51
N LEU A 454 7.39 4.14 -1.79
CA LEU A 454 6.17 4.70 -1.20
C LEU A 454 4.92 3.88 -1.56
N CYS A 455 4.84 3.35 -2.79
CA CYS A 455 3.72 2.50 -3.21
C CYS A 455 3.79 1.05 -2.67
N GLN A 456 4.77 0.69 -1.83
CA GLN A 456 4.81 -0.63 -1.20
C GLN A 456 3.67 -0.83 -0.17
N SER A 457 2.94 0.23 0.19
CA SER A 457 1.71 0.11 0.98
C SER A 457 0.65 -0.78 0.32
N PHE A 458 0.57 -0.80 -1.03
CA PHE A 458 -0.38 -1.62 -1.79
C PHE A 458 0.26 -2.47 -2.90
N ALA A 459 1.54 -2.29 -3.19
CA ALA A 459 2.32 -3.12 -4.12
C ALA A 459 3.65 -3.55 -3.45
N PRO A 460 3.61 -4.55 -2.55
CA PRO A 460 4.71 -4.92 -1.65
C PRO A 460 6.10 -5.10 -2.26
N ASN A 461 6.15 -5.69 -3.45
CA ASN A 461 7.42 -6.02 -4.12
C ASN A 461 7.85 -4.93 -5.10
N HIS A 462 7.03 -3.90 -5.30
CA HIS A 462 7.31 -2.84 -6.25
C HIS A 462 8.39 -1.90 -5.72
N VAL A 463 9.29 -1.49 -6.61
CA VAL A 463 10.25 -0.41 -6.40
C VAL A 463 10.24 0.41 -7.68
N CYS A 464 10.10 1.74 -7.56
CA CYS A 464 10.42 2.65 -8.66
C CYS A 464 11.89 3.03 -8.58
N VAL A 465 12.63 2.97 -9.69
CA VAL A 465 13.89 3.70 -9.84
C VAL A 465 13.62 4.89 -10.74
N ILE A 466 13.97 6.06 -10.22
CA ILE A 466 13.73 7.35 -10.82
C ILE A 466 15.08 7.87 -11.31
N THR A 467 15.13 8.16 -12.60
CA THR A 467 16.29 8.73 -13.30
C THR A 467 15.90 10.08 -13.91
N PRO A 468 16.86 10.94 -14.29
CA PRO A 468 16.56 12.17 -15.01
C PRO A 468 15.70 11.96 -16.26
N GLU A 469 15.94 10.89 -17.00
CA GLU A 469 15.23 10.58 -18.24
C GLU A 469 14.10 9.54 -18.06
N ARG A 470 13.87 9.05 -16.84
CA ARG A 470 12.76 8.16 -16.48
C ARG A 470 12.18 8.56 -15.13
N LEU A 471 11.19 9.45 -15.17
CA LEU A 471 10.40 9.85 -14.01
C LEU A 471 9.64 8.66 -13.40
N GLY A 472 9.25 8.80 -12.13
CA GLY A 472 8.40 7.84 -11.45
C GLY A 472 7.09 7.64 -12.22
N LEU A 473 6.62 6.40 -12.32
CA LEU A 473 5.46 6.05 -13.16
C LEU A 473 4.17 6.79 -12.78
N CYS A 474 4.07 7.31 -11.55
CA CYS A 474 2.95 8.17 -11.13
C CYS A 474 2.88 9.49 -11.90
N GLY A 475 4.02 9.99 -12.40
CA GLY A 475 4.16 11.30 -13.02
C GLY A 475 4.54 12.43 -12.05
N ALA A 476 4.45 12.24 -10.72
CA ALA A 476 4.69 13.31 -9.73
C ALA A 476 6.14 13.42 -9.28
N TYR A 477 6.90 12.32 -9.35
CA TYR A 477 8.28 12.29 -8.86
C TYR A 477 9.24 12.30 -10.03
N SER A 478 9.93 13.40 -10.20
CA SER A 478 11.17 13.50 -10.97
C SER A 478 12.38 13.06 -10.12
N TRP A 479 13.55 13.00 -10.76
CA TRP A 479 14.80 12.72 -10.07
C TRP A 479 15.13 13.78 -9.01
N LEU A 480 14.85 15.06 -9.29
CA LEU A 480 15.07 16.16 -8.35
C LEU A 480 14.14 16.05 -7.13
N ASP A 481 12.89 15.65 -7.34
CA ASP A 481 11.93 15.46 -6.25
C ASP A 481 12.36 14.31 -5.34
N ALA A 482 12.84 13.21 -5.91
CA ALA A 482 13.35 12.07 -5.14
C ALA A 482 14.60 12.44 -4.33
N LYS A 483 15.49 13.26 -4.90
CA LYS A 483 16.66 13.81 -4.20
C LYS A 483 16.25 14.71 -3.03
N ALA A 484 15.38 15.68 -3.28
CA ALA A 484 14.92 16.61 -2.25
C ALA A 484 14.13 15.89 -1.14
N SER A 485 13.35 14.86 -1.48
CA SER A 485 12.66 14.00 -0.51
C SER A 485 13.63 13.31 0.45
N TYR A 486 14.74 12.77 -0.08
CA TYR A 486 15.80 12.19 0.75
C TYR A 486 16.51 13.23 1.64
N GLU A 487 16.71 14.46 1.14
CA GLU A 487 17.31 15.54 1.94
C GLU A 487 16.42 15.99 3.10
N ILE A 488 15.09 15.99 2.90
CA ILE A 488 14.10 16.27 3.94
C ILE A 488 14.02 15.12 4.95
N MET A 489 13.94 13.88 4.47
CA MET A 489 13.76 12.69 5.29
C MET A 489 14.69 11.56 4.85
N PRO A 490 15.93 11.49 5.38
CA PRO A 490 16.91 10.48 4.97
C PRO A 490 16.49 9.03 5.22
N SER A 491 15.60 8.79 6.19
CA SER A 491 15.00 7.48 6.48
C SER A 491 13.71 7.21 5.69
N GLY A 492 13.33 8.11 4.78
CA GLY A 492 12.09 8.05 4.01
C GLY A 492 12.13 7.04 2.86
N PRO A 493 11.07 7.00 2.03
CA PRO A 493 10.91 6.00 0.96
C PRO A 493 11.84 6.25 -0.25
N ASN A 494 12.42 7.44 -0.36
CA ASN A 494 13.37 7.78 -1.42
C ASN A 494 14.80 7.56 -0.92
N GLN A 495 15.52 6.64 -1.55
CA GLN A 495 16.88 6.29 -1.17
C GLN A 495 17.82 6.44 -2.37
N PRO A 496 19.04 6.98 -2.19
CA PRO A 496 20.00 7.08 -3.28
C PRO A 496 20.52 5.69 -3.67
N ILE A 497 20.67 5.46 -4.97
CA ILE A 497 21.31 4.28 -5.54
C ILE A 497 22.50 4.75 -6.37
N GLU A 498 23.72 4.44 -5.93
CA GLU A 498 24.92 4.66 -6.74
C GLU A 498 24.84 3.75 -7.98
N LYS A 499 24.91 4.34 -9.18
CA LYS A 499 24.74 3.64 -10.46
C LYS A 499 25.77 2.52 -10.63
N GLY A 500 27.04 2.79 -10.29
CA GLY A 500 28.13 1.83 -10.45
C GLY A 500 28.36 1.45 -11.92
N ASN A 501 29.01 0.31 -12.16
CA ASN A 501 29.26 -0.19 -13.51
C ASN A 501 27.99 -0.80 -14.12
N ALA A 502 27.70 -0.44 -15.37
CA ALA A 502 26.64 -1.07 -16.15
C ALA A 502 26.98 -2.55 -16.42
N ILE A 503 25.98 -3.40 -16.28
CA ILE A 503 26.00 -4.78 -16.79
C ILE A 503 25.69 -4.75 -18.29
N ASP A 504 24.69 -3.97 -18.68
CA ASP A 504 24.29 -3.73 -20.05
C ASP A 504 23.76 -2.29 -20.19
N GLU A 505 24.48 -1.45 -20.94
CA GLU A 505 24.10 -0.05 -21.17
C GLU A 505 22.88 0.11 -22.08
N ARG A 506 22.68 -0.83 -23.03
CA ARG A 506 21.53 -0.81 -23.95
C ARG A 506 20.24 -1.05 -23.18
N LEU A 507 20.24 -2.06 -22.32
CA LEU A 507 19.09 -2.39 -21.47
C LEU A 507 18.94 -1.43 -20.27
N GLY A 508 20.01 -0.73 -19.90
CA GLY A 508 20.04 0.06 -18.67
C GLY A 508 19.99 -0.85 -17.45
N GLN A 509 20.89 -1.82 -17.39
CA GLN A 509 21.04 -2.72 -16.25
C GLN A 509 22.32 -2.39 -15.48
N TRP A 510 22.19 -2.22 -14.17
CA TRP A 510 23.31 -1.97 -13.27
C TRP A 510 23.26 -2.93 -12.09
N LYS A 511 24.43 -3.39 -11.66
CA LYS A 511 24.53 -4.32 -10.52
C LYS A 511 23.89 -3.73 -9.26
N ASN A 512 24.20 -2.48 -8.94
CA ASN A 512 23.71 -1.83 -7.73
C ASN A 512 22.20 -1.60 -7.76
N VAL A 513 21.63 -1.33 -8.94
CA VAL A 513 20.18 -1.24 -9.11
C VAL A 513 19.54 -2.61 -8.88
N ASN A 514 20.09 -3.67 -9.46
CA ASN A 514 19.62 -5.04 -9.24
C ASN A 514 19.72 -5.48 -7.78
N ASP A 515 20.85 -5.21 -7.11
CA ASP A 515 21.05 -5.50 -5.68
C ASP A 515 20.02 -4.75 -4.82
N PHE A 516 19.70 -3.50 -5.19
CA PHE A 516 18.67 -2.72 -4.51
C PHE A 516 17.28 -3.36 -4.68
N PHE A 517 16.91 -3.74 -5.91
CA PHE A 517 15.67 -4.46 -6.17
C PHE A 517 15.58 -5.77 -5.39
N ASP A 518 16.63 -6.61 -5.40
CA ASP A 518 16.63 -7.87 -4.65
C ASP A 518 16.35 -7.63 -3.17
N SER A 519 16.99 -6.61 -2.58
CA SER A 519 16.80 -6.27 -1.17
C SER A 519 15.43 -5.69 -0.84
N LYS A 520 14.85 -4.86 -1.73
CA LYS A 520 13.62 -4.09 -1.47
C LYS A 520 12.35 -4.69 -2.06
N SER A 521 12.46 -5.69 -2.93
CA SER A 521 11.33 -6.42 -3.53
C SER A 521 10.97 -7.71 -2.78
N ASN A 522 11.39 -7.83 -1.51
CA ASN A 522 11.27 -9.06 -0.73
C ASN A 522 11.99 -10.27 -1.36
N LYS A 523 13.03 -10.02 -2.16
CA LYS A 523 13.82 -10.99 -2.94
C LYS A 523 13.04 -11.68 -4.06
N THR A 524 12.06 -10.99 -4.65
CA THR A 524 11.27 -11.52 -5.77
C THR A 524 11.76 -11.04 -7.13
N ILE A 525 12.49 -9.92 -7.17
CA ILE A 525 13.04 -9.31 -8.39
C ILE A 525 14.55 -9.17 -8.24
N ASN A 526 15.31 -9.87 -9.06
CA ASN A 526 16.78 -9.88 -9.01
C ASN A 526 17.44 -9.13 -10.19
N GLN A 527 16.66 -8.74 -11.19
CA GLN A 527 17.15 -8.07 -12.40
C GLN A 527 16.10 -7.09 -12.91
N VAL A 528 16.54 -5.90 -13.30
CA VAL A 528 15.67 -4.87 -13.88
C VAL A 528 16.36 -4.12 -15.01
N SER A 529 15.67 -3.98 -16.13
CA SER A 529 16.07 -3.14 -17.25
C SER A 529 15.35 -1.79 -17.20
N MET A 530 16.13 -0.72 -17.15
CA MET A 530 15.58 0.64 -17.14
C MET A 530 15.16 1.13 -18.53
N TYR A 531 15.60 0.47 -19.61
CA TYR A 531 15.35 0.92 -20.98
C TYR A 531 14.68 -0.13 -21.86
N SER A 532 14.28 -1.28 -21.29
CA SER A 532 13.59 -2.35 -22.02
C SER A 532 12.19 -2.61 -21.46
N ILE A 533 11.22 -2.83 -22.36
CA ILE A 533 9.90 -3.37 -22.02
C ILE A 533 9.85 -4.90 -22.12
N MET A 534 10.79 -5.52 -22.85
CA MET A 534 10.77 -6.95 -23.16
C MET A 534 11.63 -7.77 -22.18
N ASP A 535 12.81 -7.29 -21.83
CA ASP A 535 13.73 -7.99 -20.93
C ASP A 535 13.66 -7.38 -19.54
N SER A 536 13.17 -8.15 -18.57
CA SER A 536 13.20 -7.79 -17.15
C SER A 536 12.69 -6.36 -16.87
N PRO A 537 11.53 -5.94 -17.40
CA PRO A 537 11.08 -4.56 -17.24
C PRO A 537 10.90 -4.20 -15.76
N GLN A 538 11.08 -2.92 -15.42
CA GLN A 538 10.71 -2.42 -14.09
C GLN A 538 9.23 -2.73 -13.80
N THR A 539 8.95 -3.19 -12.59
CA THR A 539 7.58 -3.48 -12.18
C THR A 539 6.73 -2.22 -12.06
N SER A 540 5.41 -2.39 -12.01
CA SER A 540 4.46 -1.30 -11.84
C SER A 540 3.59 -1.52 -10.61
N CYS A 541 3.31 -0.48 -9.82
CA CYS A 541 2.40 -0.60 -8.68
C CYS A 541 0.93 -0.56 -9.09
N GLY A 542 0.46 0.57 -9.63
CA GLY A 542 -0.95 0.76 -9.98
C GLY A 542 -1.35 2.23 -10.17
N CYS A 543 -0.49 3.17 -9.76
CA CYS A 543 -0.74 4.61 -9.90
C CYS A 543 -0.18 5.22 -11.20
N PHE A 544 0.17 4.41 -12.20
CA PHE A 544 0.69 4.90 -13.48
C PHE A 544 -0.31 5.81 -14.21
N GLU A 545 0.17 6.87 -14.87
CA GLU A 545 -0.66 7.73 -15.72
C GLU A 545 -1.02 7.00 -17.02
N CYS A 546 -0.07 6.23 -17.56
CA CYS A 546 -0.20 5.52 -18.83
C CYS A 546 0.30 4.07 -18.72
N ILE A 547 -0.20 3.22 -19.62
CA ILE A 547 0.32 1.86 -19.85
C ILE A 547 0.85 1.77 -21.27
N VAL A 548 2.07 1.27 -21.42
CA VAL A 548 2.66 0.86 -22.69
C VAL A 548 2.43 -0.64 -22.84
N ALA A 549 1.96 -1.07 -24.01
CA ALA A 549 1.74 -2.49 -24.32
C ALA A 549 2.27 -2.82 -25.71
N ILE A 550 2.91 -3.97 -25.87
CA ILE A 550 3.34 -4.48 -27.17
C ILE A 550 2.13 -4.81 -28.05
N ILE A 551 2.23 -4.48 -29.34
CA ILE A 551 1.36 -4.95 -30.42
C ILE A 551 2.25 -5.77 -31.37
N PRO A 552 2.34 -7.11 -31.16
CA PRO A 552 3.26 -7.96 -31.91
C PRO A 552 3.08 -7.86 -33.41
N GLU A 553 1.83 -7.84 -33.89
CA GLU A 553 1.53 -7.83 -35.32
C GLU A 553 2.04 -6.54 -35.98
N ALA A 554 2.04 -5.43 -35.25
CA ALA A 554 2.51 -4.12 -35.71
C ALA A 554 4.01 -3.88 -35.51
N ASN A 555 4.74 -4.86 -34.96
CA ASN A 555 6.15 -4.75 -34.57
C ASN A 555 6.44 -3.50 -33.71
N GLY A 556 5.48 -3.11 -32.88
CA GLY A 556 5.47 -1.84 -32.16
C GLY A 556 4.79 -1.93 -30.80
N VAL A 557 4.61 -0.77 -30.18
CA VAL A 557 3.91 -0.61 -28.91
C VAL A 557 2.78 0.41 -29.06
N MET A 558 1.74 0.23 -28.27
CA MET A 558 0.73 1.25 -28.03
C MET A 558 0.94 1.87 -26.64
N ILE A 559 0.42 3.08 -26.44
CA ILE A 559 0.31 3.70 -25.11
C ILE A 559 -1.13 4.14 -24.86
N VAL A 560 -1.63 3.97 -23.63
CA VAL A 560 -2.99 4.39 -23.25
C VAL A 560 -2.97 5.03 -21.86
N HIS A 561 -3.62 6.19 -21.70
CA HIS A 561 -3.74 6.89 -20.42
C HIS A 561 -4.98 6.47 -19.64
N ARG A 562 -4.96 6.70 -18.32
CA ARG A 562 -5.98 6.28 -17.36
C ARG A 562 -7.41 6.71 -17.68
N ASP A 563 -7.59 7.90 -18.22
CA ASP A 563 -8.92 8.47 -18.47
C ASP A 563 -9.56 7.96 -19.77
N TYR A 564 -8.78 7.32 -20.63
CA TYR A 564 -9.30 6.69 -21.84
C TYR A 564 -10.09 5.41 -21.50
N SER A 565 -11.40 5.42 -21.77
CA SER A 565 -12.29 4.29 -21.47
C SER A 565 -12.63 3.38 -22.64
N GLY A 566 -12.09 3.66 -23.84
CA GLY A 566 -12.33 2.88 -25.05
C GLY A 566 -11.54 1.56 -25.11
N MET A 567 -11.80 0.80 -26.17
CA MET A 567 -11.00 -0.38 -26.49
C MET A 567 -9.73 0.04 -27.23
N THR A 568 -8.64 -0.71 -27.02
CA THR A 568 -7.37 -0.45 -27.70
C THR A 568 -7.01 -1.60 -28.64
N PRO A 569 -6.08 -1.39 -29.58
CA PRO A 569 -5.63 -2.45 -30.50
C PRO A 569 -5.10 -3.73 -29.81
N SER A 570 -4.75 -3.68 -28.52
CA SER A 570 -4.37 -4.86 -27.75
C SER A 570 -5.56 -5.76 -27.36
N GLY A 571 -6.79 -5.40 -27.72
CA GLY A 571 -8.02 -6.10 -27.31
C GLY A 571 -8.41 -5.89 -25.85
N MET A 572 -7.77 -4.94 -25.15
CA MET A 572 -8.05 -4.60 -23.75
C MET A 572 -8.26 -3.09 -23.60
N ASN A 573 -9.11 -2.68 -22.65
CA ASN A 573 -9.18 -1.30 -22.19
C ASN A 573 -8.14 -1.03 -21.09
N PHE A 574 -7.99 0.23 -20.67
CA PHE A 574 -7.03 0.61 -19.62
C PHE A 574 -7.24 -0.18 -18.32
N THR A 575 -8.47 -0.37 -17.86
CA THR A 575 -8.76 -1.07 -16.59
C THR A 575 -8.29 -2.52 -16.62
N THR A 576 -8.54 -3.23 -17.72
CA THR A 576 -8.07 -4.61 -17.91
C THR A 576 -6.55 -4.66 -17.97
N LEU A 577 -5.91 -3.77 -18.74
CA LEU A 577 -4.45 -3.66 -18.80
C LEU A 577 -3.85 -3.37 -17.42
N ALA A 578 -4.45 -2.46 -16.65
CA ALA A 578 -3.97 -2.09 -15.33
C ALA A 578 -3.94 -3.30 -14.36
N GLY A 579 -4.94 -4.18 -14.47
CA GLY A 579 -4.99 -5.43 -13.71
C GLY A 579 -3.88 -6.42 -14.08
N SER A 580 -3.42 -6.40 -15.34
CA SER A 580 -2.33 -7.26 -15.81
C SER A 580 -0.94 -6.73 -15.48
N VAL A 581 -0.79 -5.41 -15.34
CA VAL A 581 0.52 -4.72 -15.20
C VAL A 581 0.85 -4.33 -13.76
N GLY A 582 -0.18 -4.02 -12.97
CA GLY A 582 -0.02 -3.60 -11.57
C GLY A 582 0.42 -4.72 -10.62
N GLY A 583 0.61 -4.36 -9.34
CA GLY A 583 0.88 -5.32 -8.25
C GLY A 583 2.36 -5.61 -7.99
N GLY A 584 3.28 -4.93 -8.68
CA GLY A 584 4.72 -5.07 -8.45
C GLY A 584 5.33 -6.34 -9.03
N VAL A 585 4.78 -6.85 -10.14
CA VAL A 585 5.29 -7.99 -10.89
C VAL A 585 6.00 -7.54 -12.18
N GLN A 586 6.93 -8.35 -12.69
CA GLN A 586 7.58 -8.09 -13.98
C GLN A 586 6.72 -8.69 -15.09
N THR A 587 6.32 -7.84 -16.04
CA THR A 587 5.41 -8.20 -17.14
C THR A 587 6.06 -7.86 -18.48
N PRO A 588 6.95 -8.71 -19.02
CA PRO A 588 7.48 -8.53 -20.37
C PRO A 588 6.40 -8.17 -21.39
N GLY A 589 6.64 -7.10 -22.15
CA GLY A 589 5.68 -6.58 -23.13
C GLY A 589 4.68 -5.55 -22.58
N PHE A 590 4.62 -5.34 -21.27
CA PHE A 590 3.74 -4.34 -20.66
C PHE A 590 4.46 -3.51 -19.59
N LEU A 591 4.22 -2.20 -19.58
CA LEU A 591 4.89 -1.28 -18.65
C LEU A 591 4.01 -0.10 -18.26
N GLY A 592 3.83 0.12 -16.96
CA GLY A 592 3.22 1.34 -16.41
C GLY A 592 4.23 2.49 -16.39
N VAL A 593 3.84 3.66 -16.89
CA VAL A 593 4.72 4.83 -17.07
C VAL A 593 3.99 6.15 -16.76
N GLY A 594 4.76 7.18 -16.43
CA GLY A 594 4.28 8.57 -16.45
C GLY A 594 4.21 9.07 -17.89
N LYS A 595 3.29 9.99 -18.20
CA LYS A 595 3.04 10.44 -19.58
C LYS A 595 4.28 11.04 -20.26
N LEU A 596 5.10 11.75 -19.49
CA LEU A 596 6.33 12.38 -19.97
C LEU A 596 7.45 11.39 -20.29
N TYR A 597 7.37 10.13 -19.84
CA TYR A 597 8.37 9.15 -20.23
C TYR A 597 8.29 8.84 -21.73
N THR A 598 7.10 8.97 -22.35
CA THR A 598 6.86 8.74 -23.78
C THR A 598 7.76 9.58 -24.69
N ILE A 599 8.10 10.80 -24.26
CA ILE A 599 8.96 11.74 -25.01
C ILE A 599 10.43 11.66 -24.61
N SER A 600 10.78 10.78 -23.67
CA SER A 600 12.16 10.61 -23.21
C SER A 600 13.06 10.06 -24.32
N LYS A 601 14.36 10.40 -24.27
CA LYS A 601 15.37 9.74 -25.11
C LYS A 601 15.57 8.28 -24.73
N LYS A 602 15.24 7.93 -23.47
CA LYS A 602 15.33 6.58 -22.90
C LYS A 602 14.04 5.77 -22.99
N PHE A 603 12.97 6.36 -23.54
CA PHE A 603 11.69 5.65 -23.76
C PHE A 603 11.94 4.36 -24.54
N ILE A 604 11.83 3.20 -23.88
CA ILE A 604 12.07 1.85 -24.44
C ILE A 604 13.24 1.80 -25.45
N SER A 605 14.34 2.50 -25.13
CA SER A 605 15.42 2.71 -26.10
C SER A 605 16.13 1.42 -26.48
N ALA A 606 16.05 0.38 -25.64
CA ALA A 606 16.55 -0.94 -25.99
C ALA A 606 15.80 -1.59 -27.16
N GLU A 607 14.53 -1.24 -27.36
CA GLU A 607 13.67 -1.71 -28.45
C GLU A 607 13.63 -0.74 -29.65
N GLY A 608 14.38 0.36 -29.62
CA GLY A 608 14.44 1.35 -30.70
C GLY A 608 13.61 2.61 -30.45
N GLY A 609 12.95 2.72 -29.29
CA GLY A 609 12.37 3.95 -28.79
C GLY A 609 11.09 4.44 -29.47
N LEU A 610 10.93 5.78 -29.56
CA LEU A 610 9.71 6.43 -30.06
C LEU A 610 9.21 5.92 -31.43
N PRO A 611 10.07 5.54 -32.41
CA PRO A 611 9.63 4.89 -33.66
C PRO A 611 8.79 3.61 -33.50
N ARG A 612 8.80 2.97 -32.32
CA ARG A 612 7.95 1.83 -32.00
C ARG A 612 6.52 2.21 -31.63
N LEU A 613 6.25 3.47 -31.28
CA LEU A 613 4.93 3.89 -30.86
C LEU A 613 3.99 3.95 -32.07
N VAL A 614 3.06 3.00 -32.17
CA VAL A 614 2.15 2.84 -33.32
C VAL A 614 0.73 3.33 -33.06
N TRP A 615 0.33 3.43 -31.78
CA TRP A 615 -1.01 3.86 -31.39
C TRP A 615 -1.00 4.63 -30.06
N MET A 616 -1.77 5.72 -29.99
CA MET A 616 -2.01 6.48 -28.77
C MET A 616 -3.36 7.20 -28.82
N PRO A 617 -4.08 7.39 -27.70
CA PRO A 617 -5.31 8.17 -27.69
C PRO A 617 -5.07 9.59 -28.21
N LYS A 618 -6.03 10.11 -28.99
CA LYS A 618 -5.94 11.44 -29.59
C LYS A 618 -5.72 12.54 -28.54
N GLU A 619 -6.41 12.45 -27.41
CA GLU A 619 -6.26 13.40 -26.30
C GLU A 619 -4.82 13.44 -25.77
N LEU A 620 -4.19 12.27 -25.58
CA LEU A 620 -2.79 12.19 -25.16
C LEU A 620 -1.84 12.74 -26.24
N LYS A 621 -2.16 12.51 -27.51
CA LYS A 621 -1.41 13.01 -28.67
C LYS A 621 -1.44 14.52 -28.75
N GLU A 622 -2.60 15.13 -28.50
CA GLU A 622 -2.80 16.58 -28.40
C GLU A 622 -2.06 17.16 -27.20
N MET A 623 -2.19 16.53 -26.02
CA MET A 623 -1.52 16.94 -24.78
C MET A 623 0.01 16.97 -24.92
N LEU A 624 0.59 15.99 -25.60
CA LEU A 624 2.03 15.88 -25.79
C LEU A 624 2.52 16.46 -27.14
N SER A 625 1.65 17.08 -27.94
CA SER A 625 1.90 17.36 -29.36
C SER A 625 3.20 18.12 -29.61
N GLU A 626 3.41 19.24 -28.92
CA GLU A 626 4.61 20.08 -29.10
C GLU A 626 5.90 19.33 -28.70
N LYS A 627 5.85 18.56 -27.60
CA LYS A 627 6.99 17.78 -27.14
C LYS A 627 7.26 16.57 -28.05
N LEU A 628 6.23 15.92 -28.57
CA LEU A 628 6.33 14.81 -29.52
C LEU A 628 6.88 15.27 -30.86
N LYS A 629 6.43 16.40 -31.40
CA LYS A 629 6.98 16.99 -32.64
C LYS A 629 8.46 17.26 -32.50
N LYS A 630 8.86 17.97 -31.43
CA LYS A 630 10.28 18.23 -31.13
C LYS A 630 11.08 16.93 -31.01
N ARG A 631 10.57 15.95 -30.27
CA ARG A 631 11.26 14.65 -30.12
C ARG A 631 11.38 13.89 -31.44
N SER A 632 10.36 13.99 -32.30
CA SER A 632 10.31 13.39 -33.64
C SER A 632 11.33 14.05 -34.58
N GLU A 633 11.49 15.37 -34.50
CA GLU A 633 12.57 16.12 -35.17
C GLU A 633 13.95 15.69 -34.67
N ASP A 634 14.14 15.56 -33.35
CA ASP A 634 15.41 15.15 -32.73
C ASP A 634 15.89 13.74 -33.19
N ILE A 635 14.97 12.85 -33.59
CA ILE A 635 15.30 11.52 -34.15
C ILE A 635 15.30 11.49 -35.68
N GLY A 636 15.13 12.63 -36.34
CA GLY A 636 15.11 12.73 -37.81
C GLY A 636 13.83 12.17 -38.47
N MET A 637 12.71 12.10 -37.74
CA MET A 637 11.43 11.60 -38.21
C MET A 637 10.30 12.63 -37.98
N PRO A 638 10.35 13.84 -38.55
CA PRO A 638 9.42 14.93 -38.23
C PRO A 638 7.94 14.60 -38.51
N ASP A 639 7.66 13.66 -39.42
CA ASP A 639 6.32 13.21 -39.79
C ASP A 639 5.83 12.00 -38.96
N LEU A 640 6.60 11.55 -37.96
CA LEU A 640 6.27 10.36 -37.17
C LEU A 640 4.92 10.51 -36.47
N ILE A 641 4.68 11.65 -35.83
CA ILE A 641 3.44 11.91 -35.07
C ILE A 641 2.20 11.68 -35.94
N ASP A 642 2.20 12.07 -37.21
CA ASP A 642 1.06 11.92 -38.12
C ASP A 642 0.82 10.47 -38.55
N LYS A 643 1.84 9.61 -38.40
CA LYS A 643 1.76 8.17 -38.72
C LYS A 643 1.26 7.32 -37.55
N ILE A 644 1.30 7.85 -36.32
CA ILE A 644 0.80 7.15 -35.12
C ILE A 644 -0.72 7.18 -35.14
N ALA A 645 -1.35 6.00 -35.14
CA ALA A 645 -2.80 5.89 -35.12
C ALA A 645 -3.39 6.32 -33.76
N ASP A 646 -4.69 6.60 -33.75
CA ASP A 646 -5.48 6.87 -32.56
C ASP A 646 -6.84 6.17 -32.67
N GLU A 647 -7.72 6.36 -31.69
CA GLU A 647 -9.04 5.74 -31.67
C GLU A 647 -9.97 6.18 -32.81
N THR A 648 -9.67 7.28 -33.50
CA THR A 648 -10.42 7.73 -34.68
C THR A 648 -10.00 7.00 -35.95
N VAL A 649 -8.87 6.29 -35.90
CA VAL A 649 -8.27 5.55 -37.01
C VAL A 649 -8.43 4.04 -36.83
N ALA A 650 -8.08 3.50 -35.65
CA ALA A 650 -8.10 2.06 -35.38
C ALA A 650 -8.36 1.78 -33.90
N THR A 651 -9.16 0.74 -33.63
CA THR A 651 -9.37 0.19 -32.27
C THR A 651 -9.11 -1.32 -32.20
N THR A 652 -8.72 -1.93 -33.32
CA THR A 652 -8.36 -3.35 -33.46
C THR A 652 -6.96 -3.47 -34.06
N SER A 653 -6.29 -4.61 -33.87
CA SER A 653 -4.97 -4.85 -34.46
C SER A 653 -5.02 -4.87 -35.99
N ASP A 654 -6.07 -5.46 -36.58
CA ASP A 654 -6.24 -5.52 -38.04
C ASP A 654 -6.36 -4.14 -38.69
N ASP A 655 -7.23 -3.27 -38.14
CA ASP A 655 -7.39 -1.90 -38.65
C ASP A 655 -6.10 -1.09 -38.48
N LEU A 656 -5.39 -1.32 -37.38
CA LEU A 656 -4.11 -0.67 -37.10
C LEU A 656 -3.08 -1.06 -38.16
N LEU A 657 -2.93 -2.34 -38.50
CA LEU A 657 -1.98 -2.79 -39.53
C LEU A 657 -2.24 -2.14 -40.89
N VAL A 658 -3.50 -2.13 -41.33
CA VAL A 658 -3.90 -1.50 -42.60
C VAL A 658 -3.49 -0.01 -42.63
N HIS A 659 -3.68 0.69 -41.51
CA HIS A 659 -3.24 2.09 -41.40
C HIS A 659 -1.72 2.22 -41.47
N LEU A 660 -0.99 1.44 -40.66
CA LEU A 660 0.48 1.52 -40.57
C LEU A 660 1.16 1.21 -41.91
N GLU A 661 0.65 0.25 -42.68
CA GLU A 661 1.14 -0.05 -44.03
C GLU A 661 0.91 1.13 -44.99
N LYS A 662 -0.29 1.71 -44.95
CA LYS A 662 -0.66 2.86 -45.79
C LYS A 662 0.23 4.07 -45.55
N VAL A 663 0.52 4.37 -44.29
CA VAL A 663 1.37 5.52 -43.89
C VAL A 663 2.85 5.17 -43.85
N LYS A 664 3.22 3.92 -44.14
CA LYS A 664 4.60 3.38 -44.08
C LYS A 664 5.25 3.70 -42.73
N HIS A 665 4.60 3.28 -41.65
CA HIS A 665 5.09 3.50 -40.30
C HIS A 665 6.47 2.83 -40.11
N PRO A 666 7.47 3.50 -39.52
CA PRO A 666 8.83 2.97 -39.41
C PRO A 666 8.92 1.66 -38.62
N ALA A 667 8.05 1.46 -37.61
CA ALA A 667 7.99 0.21 -36.82
C ALA A 667 7.92 -1.06 -37.68
N LEU A 668 7.24 -1.03 -38.83
CA LEU A 668 7.07 -2.20 -39.71
C LEU A 668 8.39 -2.67 -40.36
N THR A 669 9.42 -1.82 -40.37
CA THR A 669 10.71 -2.12 -41.01
C THR A 669 11.87 -2.23 -40.03
N LEU A 670 11.64 -1.96 -38.74
CA LEU A 670 12.64 -2.18 -37.70
C LEU A 670 12.82 -3.67 -37.43
N ASP A 671 13.92 -4.03 -36.77
CA ASP A 671 14.14 -5.40 -36.32
C ASP A 671 12.94 -5.92 -35.50
N PRO A 672 12.57 -7.20 -35.60
CA PRO A 672 11.47 -7.75 -34.81
C PRO A 672 11.65 -7.52 -33.31
N LEU A 673 10.57 -7.15 -32.61
CA LEU A 673 10.56 -7.07 -31.13
C LEU A 673 10.69 -8.45 -30.46
N MET A 674 10.36 -9.53 -31.20
CA MET A 674 10.37 -10.93 -30.75
C MET A 674 10.90 -11.84 -31.86
#